data_AF-A0A1K1PS36-F1
#
_entry.id   AF-A0A1K1PS36-F1
#
_cell.length_a   1.000
_cell.length_b   1.000
_cell.length_c   1.000
_cell.angle_alpha   90.00
_cell.angle_beta   90.00
_cell.angle_gamma   90.00
#
_symmetry.space_group_name_H-M   'P 1'
#
loop_
_entity.id
_entity.type
_entity.pdbx_description
1 polymer ?
#
loop_
_entity_poly.entity_id
_entity_poly.type
_entity_poly.pdbx_seq_one_letter_code
_entity_poly.pdbx_strand_id
1 'polypeptide(L)'
;MTTPRNLNWLDDRNIALDVIQRYKMLHRKGIDHATAGAEAVAGVEDAALAERAVAVYRKNLDAGMDRLSAILWSVDQAVPHPSHDAEERWEASTASGAADARPVVPEGFESVEDVFDYGYCHGLALALHEETGWPLVQLEFDGDELHYLVRRPDGMLVDAHGARPEDEVRLAWSDGSAASIDRLSVRDCDAGHLWGLVRRGDMEDPNDVRDLARHVITERGLAAAADSSAGDLHAQDQHERGMGAAVNSNDEHARPAAAGEDVEVVVINPAELMPAEDALRNYDIADDALGRFVQLIGEGWSHDEAAARAVDASQDETGLAADTIAEYRRHVDDGMGNEAARSAAVTGTADRYTPRVSAETAQQIAAALAEYPAPQAASGAIDTFQLGDVVRDRRTGEVFTVTGNAAGWDPADYDTVEDAPGPEVPERVPEPGSWIDRNLSARGAADVEAAAPVYDATGLETDPARVQAAVNSLPAGVVTDADLEQAGITRDDFNRVTREQAERVGAEEQAQLDAEHEHAAGPGDMAEYDELERVRAAVDSLGDGAFTDEDLARVGVTPEQLSRLVDADMDRDAAEYRAEEAALLEGWVESYTADDAREVLRNAEALDRHMRGCHIDVSQCGTCNEQEHDSSDTFWNYQVPAARRRLAQLDADASTGGEVPERRPEPDSWIARNLTDPGPSGPRRPGRLDAGRGDVAMPARADEVLGRIDEVLGEEAPLGAQVAECGQAVTAAESAVQRAGREDEDTARGERCARWNAEDAMAEQAVVQSEGWVQA
;
A
#
# COMPACT_ATOMS: atom_id res chain seq x y z
N MET A 1 48.83 -38.30 9.67
CA MET A 1 47.46 -37.94 9.27
C MET A 1 47.15 -36.64 9.98
N THR A 2 47.54 -35.53 9.36
CA THR A 2 47.30 -34.16 9.81
C THR A 2 46.10 -33.64 9.04
N THR A 3 45.12 -33.11 9.77
CA THR A 3 43.90 -32.46 9.28
C THR A 3 44.26 -31.32 8.31
N PRO A 4 43.50 -31.07 7.23
CA PRO A 4 43.71 -29.88 6.40
C PRO A 4 43.30 -28.64 7.21
N ARG A 5 44.16 -27.63 7.23
CA ARG A 5 43.85 -26.29 7.76
C ARG A 5 42.99 -25.56 6.73
N ASN A 6 41.82 -25.05 7.15
CA ASN A 6 41.16 -23.94 6.46
C ASN A 6 42.02 -22.69 6.68
N LEU A 7 42.67 -22.20 5.62
CA LEU A 7 43.39 -20.93 5.62
C LEU A 7 42.48 -19.86 5.01
N ASN A 8 42.32 -18.74 5.72
CA ASN A 8 41.59 -17.58 5.26
C ASN A 8 42.45 -16.83 4.24
N TRP A 9 41.95 -16.62 3.02
CA TRP A 9 42.70 -15.98 1.92
C TRP A 9 43.14 -14.54 2.28
N LEU A 10 42.36 -13.85 3.12
CA LEU A 10 42.72 -12.52 3.64
C LEU A 10 43.97 -12.56 4.53
N ASP A 11 44.13 -13.60 5.36
CA ASP A 11 45.29 -13.76 6.22
C ASP A 11 46.56 -14.02 5.39
N ASP A 12 46.47 -14.88 4.39
CA ASP A 12 47.59 -15.19 3.48
C ASP A 12 48.01 -13.95 2.66
N ARG A 13 47.04 -13.14 2.20
CA ARG A 13 47.30 -11.87 1.50
C ARG A 13 47.98 -10.85 2.41
N ASN A 14 47.52 -10.72 3.66
CA ASN A 14 48.09 -9.81 4.64
C ASN A 14 49.51 -10.22 5.06
N ILE A 15 49.76 -11.52 5.23
CA ILE A 15 51.10 -12.07 5.47
C ILE A 15 52.04 -11.75 4.30
N ALA A 16 51.59 -11.95 3.05
CA ALA A 16 52.40 -11.63 1.88
C ALA A 16 52.72 -10.13 1.76
N LEU A 17 51.76 -9.26 2.09
CA LEU A 17 51.92 -7.81 2.10
C LEU A 17 52.97 -7.36 3.13
N ASP A 18 52.86 -7.83 4.37
CA ASP A 18 53.81 -7.47 5.45
C ASP A 18 55.24 -7.90 5.10
N VAL A 19 55.40 -9.12 4.58
CA VAL A 19 56.70 -9.65 4.13
C VAL A 19 57.30 -8.79 3.00
N ILE A 20 56.49 -8.38 2.02
CA ILE A 20 56.95 -7.51 0.92
C ILE A 20 57.33 -6.12 1.43
N GLN A 21 56.57 -5.56 2.38
CA GLN A 21 56.89 -4.26 2.97
C GLN A 21 58.18 -4.31 3.79
N ARG A 22 58.38 -5.36 4.59
CA ARG A 22 59.62 -5.60 5.33
C ARG A 22 60.81 -5.77 4.37
N TYR A 23 60.65 -6.55 3.31
CA TYR A 23 61.66 -6.69 2.25
C TYR A 23 62.02 -5.35 1.59
N LYS A 24 61.01 -4.55 1.20
CA LYS A 24 61.19 -3.19 0.65
C LYS A 24 61.97 -2.29 1.60
N MET A 25 61.69 -2.36 2.90
CA MET A 25 62.37 -1.56 3.91
C MET A 25 63.85 -1.94 4.01
N LEU A 26 64.15 -3.24 4.07
CA LEU A 26 65.52 -3.76 4.18
C LEU A 26 66.34 -3.47 2.93
N HIS A 27 65.76 -3.66 1.74
CA HIS A 27 66.40 -3.34 0.47
C HIS A 27 66.70 -1.83 0.35
N ARG A 28 65.78 -0.94 0.77
CA ARG A 28 66.02 0.51 0.83
C ARG A 28 67.16 0.91 1.78
N LYS A 29 67.43 0.10 2.80
CA LYS A 29 68.58 0.27 3.71
C LYS A 29 69.91 -0.22 3.12
N GLY A 30 69.91 -0.69 1.87
CA GLY A 30 71.11 -1.17 1.17
C GLY A 30 71.50 -2.60 1.51
N ILE A 31 70.61 -3.37 2.14
CA ILE A 31 70.81 -4.80 2.39
C ILE A 31 70.65 -5.55 1.07
N ASP A 32 71.56 -6.47 0.77
CA ASP A 32 71.50 -7.26 -0.46
C ASP A 32 70.24 -8.13 -0.52
N HIS A 33 69.75 -8.43 -1.73
CA HIS A 33 68.48 -9.13 -1.94
C HIS A 33 68.37 -10.48 -1.21
N ALA A 34 69.48 -11.21 -1.02
CA ALA A 34 69.46 -12.50 -0.36
C ALA A 34 69.27 -12.34 1.15
N THR A 35 70.03 -11.43 1.76
CA THR A 35 69.91 -11.11 3.19
C THR A 35 68.55 -10.46 3.51
N ALA A 36 68.09 -9.51 2.69
CA ALA A 36 66.79 -8.85 2.85
C ALA A 36 65.62 -9.84 2.73
N GLY A 37 65.73 -10.85 1.86
CA GLY A 37 64.74 -11.91 1.71
C GLY A 37 64.67 -12.81 2.95
N ALA A 38 65.82 -13.28 3.43
CA ALA A 38 65.88 -14.13 4.62
C ALA A 38 65.36 -13.42 5.88
N GLU A 39 65.68 -12.12 6.05
CA GLU A 39 65.19 -11.32 7.17
C GLU A 39 63.70 -10.95 7.04
N ALA A 40 63.19 -10.75 5.82
CA ALA A 40 61.77 -10.47 5.61
C ALA A 40 60.88 -11.67 5.95
N VAL A 41 61.35 -12.89 5.68
CA VAL A 41 60.65 -14.15 5.98
C VAL A 41 60.79 -14.56 7.46
N ALA A 42 61.85 -14.10 8.14
CA ALA A 42 62.14 -14.51 9.51
C ALA A 42 61.00 -14.16 10.49
N GLY A 43 60.45 -15.20 11.14
CA GLY A 43 59.38 -15.07 12.14
C GLY A 43 57.96 -15.11 11.59
N VAL A 44 57.78 -15.33 10.28
CA VAL A 44 56.45 -15.52 9.67
C VAL A 44 56.03 -16.97 9.83
N GLU A 45 54.79 -17.21 10.26
CA GLU A 45 54.28 -18.57 10.54
C GLU A 45 54.24 -19.46 9.29
N ASP A 46 53.90 -18.91 8.12
CA ASP A 46 54.01 -19.58 6.82
C ASP A 46 55.23 -19.08 6.03
N ALA A 47 56.39 -19.66 6.35
CA ALA A 47 57.64 -19.35 5.67
C ALA A 47 57.60 -19.65 4.15
N ALA A 48 56.80 -20.63 3.71
CA ALA A 48 56.74 -20.99 2.29
C ALA A 48 55.96 -19.95 1.47
N LEU A 49 54.85 -19.43 2.01
CA LEU A 49 54.12 -18.31 1.43
C LEU A 49 54.98 -17.04 1.38
N ALA A 50 55.66 -16.73 2.48
CA ALA A 50 56.56 -15.59 2.59
C ALA A 50 57.72 -15.67 1.58
N GLU A 51 58.36 -16.83 1.42
CA GLU A 51 59.41 -17.04 0.41
C GLU A 51 58.89 -16.85 -1.02
N ARG A 52 57.68 -17.33 -1.33
CA ARG A 52 57.03 -17.12 -2.63
C ARG A 52 56.75 -15.64 -2.89
N ALA A 53 56.21 -14.92 -1.91
CA ALA A 53 55.92 -13.48 -2.01
C ALA A 53 57.20 -12.66 -2.30
N VAL A 54 58.30 -12.96 -1.60
CA VAL A 54 59.61 -12.32 -1.85
C VAL A 54 60.15 -12.66 -3.24
N ALA A 55 60.02 -13.93 -3.68
CA ALA A 55 60.51 -14.36 -4.99
C ALA A 55 59.76 -13.67 -6.14
N VAL A 56 58.44 -13.54 -6.04
CA VAL A 56 57.59 -12.82 -7.00
C VAL A 56 57.93 -11.33 -7.01
N TYR A 57 58.06 -10.73 -5.83
CA TYR A 57 58.42 -9.32 -5.70
C TYR A 57 59.80 -9.00 -6.33
N ARG A 58 60.80 -9.84 -6.07
CA ARG A 58 62.13 -9.70 -6.67
C ARG A 58 62.09 -9.83 -8.19
N LYS A 59 61.36 -10.82 -8.72
CA LYS A 59 61.19 -11.02 -10.17
C LYS A 59 60.60 -9.77 -10.85
N ASN A 60 59.65 -9.11 -10.20
CA ASN A 60 59.02 -7.89 -10.73
C ASN A 60 59.93 -6.66 -10.61
N LEU A 61 60.70 -6.54 -9.54
CA LEU A 61 61.76 -5.53 -9.43
C LEU A 61 62.82 -5.68 -10.53
N ASP A 62 63.28 -6.90 -10.80
CA ASP A 62 64.25 -7.20 -11.85
C ASP A 62 63.69 -6.87 -13.26
N ALA A 63 62.36 -6.93 -13.41
CA ALA A 63 61.64 -6.55 -14.62
C ALA A 63 61.35 -5.03 -14.70
N GLY A 64 61.79 -4.22 -13.73
CA GLY A 64 61.56 -2.77 -13.69
C GLY A 64 60.13 -2.38 -13.30
N MET A 65 59.34 -3.31 -12.75
CA MET A 65 57.98 -3.04 -12.28
C MET A 65 57.98 -2.77 -10.78
N ASP A 66 57.91 -1.49 -10.39
CA ASP A 66 57.86 -1.07 -8.97
C ASP A 66 56.42 -0.78 -8.47
N ARG A 67 55.41 -0.96 -9.33
CA ARG A 67 54.00 -0.75 -8.94
C ARG A 67 53.50 -1.90 -8.07
N LEU A 68 53.16 -1.58 -6.82
CA LEU A 68 52.67 -2.52 -5.81
C LEU A 68 51.49 -3.37 -6.32
N SER A 69 50.59 -2.79 -7.11
CA SER A 69 49.41 -3.46 -7.69
C SER A 69 49.75 -4.59 -8.67
N ALA A 70 50.73 -4.39 -9.56
CA ALA A 70 51.18 -5.43 -10.49
C ALA A 70 51.86 -6.60 -9.75
N ILE A 71 52.49 -6.30 -8.61
CA ILE A 71 53.15 -7.27 -7.78
C ILE A 71 52.13 -8.06 -6.96
N LEU A 72 51.12 -7.39 -6.39
CA LEU A 72 50.03 -8.06 -5.68
C LEU A 72 49.25 -8.98 -6.60
N TRP A 73 48.97 -8.55 -7.83
CA TRP A 73 48.37 -9.42 -8.85
C TRP A 73 49.24 -10.66 -9.15
N SER A 74 50.56 -10.50 -9.23
CA SER A 74 51.47 -11.62 -9.47
C SER A 74 51.60 -12.57 -8.27
N VAL A 75 51.44 -12.05 -7.05
CA VAL A 75 51.46 -12.83 -5.80
C VAL A 75 50.16 -13.62 -5.68
N ASP A 76 49.02 -13.00 -5.97
CA ASP A 76 47.69 -13.62 -6.00
C ASP A 76 47.66 -14.83 -6.96
N GLN A 77 48.23 -14.67 -8.16
CA GLN A 77 48.40 -15.77 -9.13
C GLN A 77 49.37 -16.89 -8.69
N ALA A 78 50.24 -16.64 -7.70
CA ALA A 78 51.23 -17.59 -7.22
C ALA A 78 50.81 -18.32 -5.93
N VAL A 79 49.73 -17.87 -5.28
CA VAL A 79 49.09 -18.58 -4.17
C VAL A 79 48.10 -19.60 -4.75
N PRO A 80 48.22 -20.90 -4.42
CA PRO A 80 47.26 -21.89 -4.90
C PRO A 80 45.86 -21.60 -4.34
N HIS A 81 44.94 -21.17 -5.20
CA HIS A 81 43.53 -21.00 -4.84
C HIS A 81 42.87 -22.37 -4.59
N PRO A 82 41.89 -22.46 -3.66
CA PRO A 82 41.07 -23.66 -3.45
C PRO A 82 39.99 -23.83 -4.54
N SER A 83 40.31 -23.54 -5.80
CA SER A 83 39.32 -23.52 -6.90
C SER A 83 38.83 -24.91 -7.33
N HIS A 84 39.40 -25.99 -6.79
CA HIS A 84 38.90 -27.36 -7.03
C HIS A 84 37.83 -27.81 -6.02
N ASP A 85 37.71 -27.14 -4.87
CA ASP A 85 36.71 -27.48 -3.83
C ASP A 85 35.43 -26.62 -3.96
N ALA A 86 35.47 -25.51 -4.69
CA ALA A 86 34.32 -24.62 -4.90
C ALA A 86 33.31 -25.20 -5.91
N GLU A 87 33.78 -25.85 -6.99
CA GLU A 87 32.91 -26.62 -7.91
C GLU A 87 32.27 -27.82 -7.20
N GLU A 88 33.03 -28.57 -6.39
CA GLU A 88 32.49 -29.69 -5.60
C GLU A 88 31.49 -29.22 -4.51
N ARG A 89 31.63 -28.00 -3.97
CA ARG A 89 30.65 -27.42 -3.02
C ARG A 89 29.38 -26.91 -3.70
N TRP A 90 29.49 -26.33 -4.89
CA TRP A 90 28.31 -25.93 -5.67
C TRP A 90 27.52 -27.16 -6.13
N GLU A 91 28.20 -28.20 -6.61
CA GLU A 91 27.58 -29.48 -6.95
C GLU A 91 27.02 -30.22 -5.71
N ALA A 92 27.66 -30.10 -4.54
CA ALA A 92 27.14 -30.66 -3.30
C ALA A 92 25.95 -29.88 -2.71
N SER A 93 25.93 -28.54 -2.86
CA SER A 93 24.83 -27.66 -2.44
C SER A 93 23.57 -27.86 -3.29
N THR A 94 23.77 -27.98 -4.61
CA THR A 94 22.69 -28.33 -5.56
C THR A 94 22.21 -29.77 -5.38
N ALA A 95 23.08 -30.70 -4.95
CA ALA A 95 22.68 -32.07 -4.60
C ALA A 95 22.00 -32.20 -3.21
N SER A 96 22.15 -31.23 -2.29
CA SER A 96 21.56 -31.26 -0.94
C SER A 96 20.19 -30.60 -0.81
N GLY A 97 19.58 -30.13 -1.91
CA GLY A 97 18.26 -29.49 -1.87
C GLY A 97 18.27 -28.04 -1.38
N ALA A 98 19.41 -27.33 -1.47
CA ALA A 98 19.53 -25.92 -1.09
C ALA A 98 19.25 -24.93 -2.25
N ALA A 99 18.73 -25.41 -3.38
CA ALA A 99 18.36 -24.56 -4.52
C ALA A 99 17.14 -23.63 -4.25
N ASP A 100 16.47 -23.79 -3.10
CA ASP A 100 15.27 -23.05 -2.68
C ASP A 100 15.57 -21.77 -1.87
N ALA A 101 16.83 -21.45 -1.58
CA ALA A 101 17.16 -20.23 -0.85
C ALA A 101 17.19 -19.04 -1.81
N ARG A 102 16.14 -18.21 -1.78
CA ARG A 102 16.16 -16.87 -2.40
C ARG A 102 17.38 -16.09 -1.88
N PRO A 103 18.09 -15.33 -2.72
CA PRO A 103 19.10 -14.42 -2.22
C PRO A 103 18.43 -13.43 -1.26
N VAL A 104 19.09 -13.18 -0.14
CA VAL A 104 18.65 -12.20 0.84
C VAL A 104 19.00 -10.83 0.26
N VAL A 105 17.98 -9.98 0.05
CA VAL A 105 18.20 -8.56 -0.27
C VAL A 105 18.93 -7.95 0.94
N PRO A 106 20.10 -7.30 0.75
CA PRO A 106 20.81 -6.66 1.84
C PRO A 106 19.92 -5.68 2.60
N GLU A 107 20.14 -5.58 3.91
CA GLU A 107 19.38 -4.68 4.78
C GLU A 107 19.54 -3.22 4.31
N GLY A 108 18.42 -2.49 4.22
CA GLY A 108 18.39 -1.12 3.71
C GLY A 108 18.01 -0.97 2.23
N PHE A 109 17.78 -2.07 1.50
CA PHE A 109 17.26 -2.05 0.12
C PHE A 109 15.87 -2.71 0.06
N GLU A 110 14.95 -2.14 -0.72
CA GLU A 110 13.58 -2.65 -0.85
C GLU A 110 13.49 -3.79 -1.87
N SER A 111 14.41 -3.82 -2.84
CA SER A 111 14.49 -4.81 -3.90
C SER A 111 15.93 -5.13 -4.32
N VAL A 112 16.10 -6.18 -5.13
CA VAL A 112 17.42 -6.51 -5.71
C VAL A 112 17.85 -5.45 -6.72
N GLU A 113 16.89 -4.83 -7.39
CA GLU A 113 17.11 -3.73 -8.33
C GLU A 113 17.67 -2.50 -7.62
N ASP A 114 17.13 -2.16 -6.44
CA ASP A 114 17.64 -1.04 -5.63
C ASP A 114 19.10 -1.24 -5.24
N VAL A 115 19.52 -2.49 -4.98
CA VAL A 115 20.92 -2.81 -4.69
C VAL A 115 21.83 -2.37 -5.85
N PHE A 116 21.37 -2.57 -7.09
CA PHE A 116 22.13 -2.23 -8.29
C PHE A 116 21.94 -0.79 -8.78
N ASP A 117 20.84 -0.13 -8.39
CA ASP A 117 20.56 1.26 -8.72
C ASP A 117 21.31 2.23 -7.79
N TYR A 118 21.33 1.92 -6.50
CA TYR A 118 21.95 2.77 -5.47
C TYR A 118 23.37 2.33 -5.07
N GLY A 119 23.90 1.32 -5.74
CA GLY A 119 25.23 0.76 -5.50
C GLY A 119 25.51 -0.38 -6.47
N TYR A 120 26.67 -1.03 -6.41
CA TYR A 120 26.91 -2.35 -7.01
C TYR A 120 26.66 -2.60 -8.51
N CYS A 121 26.21 -1.62 -9.32
CA CYS A 121 25.99 -1.76 -10.77
C CYS A 121 27.21 -2.32 -11.51
N HIS A 122 28.41 -1.92 -11.06
CA HIS A 122 29.67 -2.41 -11.56
C HIS A 122 29.89 -3.92 -11.35
N GLY A 123 29.38 -4.50 -10.26
CA GLY A 123 29.42 -5.94 -9.99
C GLY A 123 28.53 -6.72 -10.95
N LEU A 124 27.29 -6.23 -11.17
CA LEU A 124 26.37 -6.81 -12.15
C LEU A 124 26.92 -6.72 -13.57
N ALA A 125 27.43 -5.55 -13.97
CA ALA A 125 28.04 -5.36 -15.28
C ALA A 125 29.23 -6.30 -15.51
N LEU A 126 30.09 -6.49 -14.50
CA LEU A 126 31.21 -7.44 -14.57
C LEU A 126 30.71 -8.89 -14.71
N ALA A 127 29.71 -9.30 -13.93
CA ALA A 127 29.14 -10.64 -14.03
C ALA A 127 28.52 -10.88 -15.42
N LEU A 128 27.75 -9.93 -15.94
CA LEU A 128 27.21 -9.99 -17.30
C LEU A 128 28.32 -10.07 -18.35
N HIS A 129 29.37 -9.25 -18.22
CA HIS A 129 30.52 -9.27 -19.13
C HIS A 129 31.25 -10.61 -19.14
N GLU A 130 31.48 -11.20 -17.97
CA GLU A 130 32.15 -12.50 -17.86
C GLU A 130 31.30 -13.64 -18.43
N GLU A 131 29.99 -13.61 -18.22
CA GLU A 131 29.06 -14.65 -18.68
C GLU A 131 28.80 -14.57 -20.18
N THR A 132 28.67 -13.35 -20.72
CA THR A 132 28.23 -13.12 -22.11
C THR A 132 29.35 -12.71 -23.06
N GLY A 133 30.46 -12.19 -22.52
CA GLY A 133 31.53 -11.54 -23.29
C GLY A 133 31.14 -10.17 -23.86
N TRP A 134 29.98 -9.61 -23.49
CA TRP A 134 29.51 -8.32 -23.99
C TRP A 134 30.37 -7.15 -23.48
N PRO A 135 30.73 -6.16 -24.32
CA PRO A 135 31.53 -5.01 -23.90
C PRO A 135 30.95 -4.29 -22.68
N LEU A 136 31.81 -3.98 -21.71
CA LEU A 136 31.46 -3.14 -20.56
C LEU A 136 31.32 -1.69 -21.00
N VAL A 137 30.31 -1.02 -20.47
CA VAL A 137 29.97 0.35 -20.78
C VAL A 137 29.70 1.11 -19.49
N GLN A 138 30.02 2.39 -19.50
CA GLN A 138 29.86 3.32 -18.39
C GLN A 138 29.06 4.53 -18.85
N LEU A 139 28.10 4.94 -18.02
CA LEU A 139 27.45 6.24 -18.10
C LEU A 139 28.24 7.24 -17.27
N GLU A 140 28.68 8.31 -17.91
CA GLU A 140 29.33 9.45 -17.28
C GLU A 140 28.43 10.68 -17.34
N PHE A 141 28.26 11.38 -16.22
CA PHE A 141 27.62 12.70 -16.13
C PHE A 141 28.68 13.73 -15.73
N ASP A 142 28.94 14.72 -16.60
CA ASP A 142 29.96 15.75 -16.33
C ASP A 142 31.38 15.25 -15.99
N GLY A 143 31.68 14.00 -16.35
CA GLY A 143 32.95 13.33 -16.04
C GLY A 143 32.96 12.54 -14.74
N ASP A 144 31.85 12.54 -13.99
CA ASP A 144 31.62 11.66 -12.86
C ASP A 144 30.97 10.35 -13.34
N GLU A 145 31.41 9.24 -12.74
CA GLU A 145 30.97 7.89 -13.07
C GLU A 145 29.63 7.62 -12.41
N LEU A 146 28.55 7.49 -13.20
CA LEU A 146 27.19 7.46 -12.67
C LEU A 146 26.64 6.02 -12.62
N HIS A 147 26.83 5.24 -13.68
CA HIS A 147 26.32 3.86 -13.75
C HIS A 147 27.15 2.95 -14.69
N TYR A 148 27.14 1.64 -14.42
CA TYR A 148 27.89 0.62 -15.18
C TYR A 148 26.97 -0.48 -15.70
N LEU A 149 27.18 -0.87 -16.95
CA LEU A 149 26.31 -1.77 -17.71
C LEU A 149 27.10 -2.50 -18.80
N VAL A 150 26.44 -3.35 -19.59
CA VAL A 150 27.04 -4.01 -20.76
C VAL A 150 26.30 -3.66 -22.05
N ARG A 151 27.00 -3.66 -23.19
CA ARG A 151 26.41 -3.44 -24.52
C ARG A 151 26.29 -4.75 -25.27
N ARG A 152 25.07 -5.14 -25.61
CA ARG A 152 24.78 -6.29 -26.47
C ARG A 152 25.29 -6.09 -27.91
N PRO A 153 25.48 -7.17 -28.68
CA PRO A 153 25.86 -7.08 -30.10
C PRO A 153 24.88 -6.32 -30.99
N ASP A 154 23.59 -6.25 -30.60
CA ASP A 154 22.54 -5.48 -31.30
C ASP A 154 22.56 -3.97 -30.95
N GLY A 155 23.45 -3.55 -30.05
CA GLY A 155 23.62 -2.16 -29.62
C GLY A 155 22.80 -1.79 -28.38
N MET A 156 21.93 -2.68 -27.88
CA MET A 156 21.16 -2.46 -26.66
C MET A 156 22.07 -2.48 -25.44
N LEU A 157 21.73 -1.67 -24.44
CA LEU A 157 22.41 -1.59 -23.16
C LEU A 157 21.66 -2.44 -22.13
N VAL A 158 22.37 -3.18 -21.28
CA VAL A 158 21.76 -4.08 -20.29
C VAL A 158 22.28 -3.75 -18.90
N ASP A 159 21.34 -3.47 -17.99
CA ASP A 159 21.53 -3.30 -16.55
C ASP A 159 20.47 -4.11 -15.77
N ALA A 160 20.24 -3.80 -14.49
CA ALA A 160 19.26 -4.49 -13.63
C ALA A 160 17.82 -4.40 -14.17
N HIS A 161 17.50 -3.36 -14.95
CA HIS A 161 16.19 -3.14 -15.55
C HIS A 161 16.03 -3.81 -16.92
N GLY A 162 17.05 -4.56 -17.37
CA GLY A 162 17.00 -5.30 -18.62
C GLY A 162 17.60 -4.55 -19.81
N ALA A 163 17.27 -5.02 -21.02
CA ALA A 163 17.87 -4.53 -22.26
C ALA A 163 17.10 -3.33 -22.82
N ARG A 164 17.74 -2.16 -22.87
CA ARG A 164 17.13 -0.89 -23.30
C ARG A 164 18.00 -0.18 -24.35
N PRO A 165 17.40 0.62 -25.26
CA PRO A 165 18.16 1.46 -26.17
C PRO A 165 18.92 2.55 -25.39
N GLU A 166 20.02 3.03 -25.95
CA GLU A 166 20.91 3.99 -25.28
C GLU A 166 20.21 5.27 -24.81
N ASP A 167 19.26 5.79 -25.59
CA ASP A 167 18.52 7.01 -25.25
C ASP A 167 17.58 6.82 -24.05
N GLU A 168 16.98 5.63 -23.91
CA GLU A 168 16.10 5.30 -22.78
C GLU A 168 16.90 5.13 -21.49
N VAL A 169 18.07 4.48 -21.56
CA VAL A 169 18.97 4.38 -20.40
C VAL A 169 19.45 5.77 -19.98
N ARG A 170 19.80 6.66 -20.92
CA ARG A 170 20.18 8.04 -20.59
C ARG A 170 19.03 8.81 -19.97
N LEU A 171 17.80 8.61 -20.42
CA LEU A 171 16.61 9.22 -19.81
C LEU A 171 16.42 8.74 -18.38
N ALA A 172 16.47 7.42 -18.15
CA ALA A 172 16.28 6.80 -16.84
C ALA A 172 17.32 7.25 -15.80
N TRP A 173 18.57 7.48 -16.24
CA TRP A 173 19.67 7.93 -15.39
C TRP A 173 19.89 9.46 -15.39
N SER A 174 18.94 10.21 -15.94
CA SER A 174 18.88 11.67 -15.86
C SER A 174 17.80 12.11 -14.89
N ASP A 175 17.79 13.39 -14.52
CA ASP A 175 16.67 14.01 -13.77
C ASP A 175 15.42 14.25 -14.66
N GLY A 176 15.32 13.55 -15.79
CA GLY A 176 14.29 13.74 -16.82
C GLY A 176 14.47 15.00 -17.67
N SER A 177 15.41 15.90 -17.33
CA SER A 177 15.62 17.13 -18.10
C SER A 177 16.43 16.86 -19.37
N ALA A 178 16.01 17.46 -20.48
CA ALA A 178 16.75 17.40 -21.74
C ALA A 178 18.20 17.90 -21.60
N ALA A 179 18.44 18.86 -20.70
CA ALA A 179 19.77 19.39 -20.41
C ALA A 179 20.66 18.36 -19.70
N SER A 180 20.10 17.51 -18.83
CA SER A 180 20.83 16.43 -18.16
C SER A 180 21.13 15.29 -19.12
N ILE A 181 20.16 14.90 -19.95
CA ILE A 181 20.32 13.88 -20.98
C ILE A 181 21.48 14.22 -21.93
N ASP A 182 21.58 15.48 -22.41
CA ASP A 182 22.65 15.93 -23.30
C ASP A 182 24.04 15.87 -22.66
N ARG A 183 24.12 15.87 -21.31
CA ARG A 183 25.37 15.83 -20.55
C ARG A 183 25.81 14.42 -20.20
N LEU A 184 24.90 13.45 -20.23
CA LEU A 184 25.22 12.03 -20.11
C LEU A 184 25.97 11.55 -21.34
N SER A 185 27.09 10.87 -21.14
CA SER A 185 27.82 10.20 -22.22
C SER A 185 28.04 8.74 -21.90
N VAL A 186 27.90 7.90 -22.92
CA VAL A 186 28.03 6.45 -22.81
C VAL A 186 29.40 6.07 -23.38
N ARG A 187 30.26 5.43 -22.59
CA ARG A 187 31.64 5.11 -22.97
C ARG A 187 31.96 3.66 -22.72
N ASP A 188 32.78 3.08 -23.59
CA ASP A 188 33.35 1.76 -23.35
C ASP A 188 34.27 1.81 -22.13
N CYS A 189 34.14 0.81 -21.27
CA CYS A 189 34.93 0.65 -20.05
C CYS A 189 35.75 -0.64 -20.12
N ASP A 190 36.91 -0.69 -19.48
CA ASP A 190 37.69 -1.92 -19.37
C ASP A 190 37.44 -2.64 -18.04
N ALA A 191 37.41 -3.97 -18.08
CA ALA A 191 37.17 -4.78 -16.88
C ALA A 191 38.20 -4.52 -15.76
N GLY A 192 39.42 -4.09 -16.10
CA GLY A 192 40.46 -3.78 -15.13
C GLY A 192 40.13 -2.54 -14.29
N HIS A 193 39.53 -1.51 -14.90
CA HIS A 193 38.99 -0.34 -14.19
C HIS A 193 37.91 -0.76 -13.19
N LEU A 194 36.92 -1.53 -13.66
CA LEU A 194 35.80 -1.99 -12.83
C LEU A 194 36.23 -2.89 -11.67
N TRP A 195 37.12 -3.85 -11.90
CA TRP A 195 37.72 -4.64 -10.83
C TRP A 195 38.51 -3.76 -9.83
N GLY A 196 39.06 -2.65 -10.30
CA GLY A 196 39.69 -1.64 -9.45
C GLY A 196 38.71 -0.88 -8.55
N LEU A 197 37.44 -0.76 -8.95
CA LEU A 197 36.37 -0.16 -8.14
C LEU A 197 35.81 -1.15 -7.12
N VAL A 198 35.49 -2.38 -7.53
CA VAL A 198 35.04 -3.48 -6.63
C VAL A 198 36.01 -3.63 -5.45
N ARG A 199 37.32 -3.53 -5.71
CA ARG A 199 38.36 -3.73 -4.69
C ARG A 199 38.66 -2.51 -3.82
N ARG A 200 38.10 -1.34 -4.15
CA ARG A 200 38.34 -0.07 -3.44
C ARG A 200 37.19 0.30 -2.51
N GLY A 201 35.96 -0.15 -2.78
CA GLY A 201 34.85 0.04 -1.87
C GLY A 201 35.02 -0.83 -0.62
N ASP A 202 34.55 -0.33 0.52
CA ASP A 202 34.36 -1.09 1.78
C ASP A 202 33.19 -2.08 1.63
N MET A 203 33.15 -2.78 0.49
CA MET A 203 32.06 -3.68 0.15
C MET A 203 32.23 -5.01 0.88
N GLU A 204 31.11 -5.54 1.37
CA GLU A 204 30.98 -6.95 1.73
C GLU A 204 31.42 -7.85 0.56
N ASP A 205 31.79 -9.09 0.89
CA ASP A 205 32.57 -10.02 0.07
C ASP A 205 32.25 -9.91 -1.45
N PRO A 206 33.24 -9.65 -2.33
CA PRO A 206 33.03 -9.64 -3.79
C PRO A 206 32.35 -10.89 -4.35
N ASN A 207 32.36 -12.00 -3.63
CA ASN A 207 31.62 -13.21 -4.00
C ASN A 207 30.10 -13.05 -3.77
N ASP A 208 29.65 -12.35 -2.74
CA ASP A 208 28.22 -12.17 -2.43
C ASP A 208 27.55 -11.32 -3.52
N VAL A 209 28.20 -10.22 -3.92
CA VAL A 209 27.75 -9.38 -5.04
C VAL A 209 27.72 -10.18 -6.35
N ARG A 210 28.67 -11.08 -6.56
CA ARG A 210 28.76 -11.90 -7.77
C ARG A 210 27.67 -12.97 -7.81
N ASP A 211 27.35 -13.58 -6.67
CA ASP A 211 26.31 -14.58 -6.57
C ASP A 211 24.92 -13.93 -6.68
N LEU A 212 24.71 -12.75 -6.09
CA LEU A 212 23.52 -11.93 -6.31
C LEU A 212 23.37 -11.54 -7.79
N ALA A 213 24.45 -11.08 -8.44
CA ALA A 213 24.42 -10.74 -9.85
C ALA A 213 24.08 -11.95 -10.74
N ARG A 214 24.64 -13.14 -10.46
CA ARG A 214 24.30 -14.37 -11.18
C ARG A 214 22.84 -14.77 -10.98
N HIS A 215 22.29 -14.55 -9.79
CA HIS A 215 20.88 -14.79 -9.53
C HIS A 215 20.01 -13.93 -10.44
N VAL A 216 20.25 -12.61 -10.47
CA VAL A 216 19.52 -11.67 -11.35
C VAL A 216 19.64 -12.06 -12.82
N ILE A 217 20.85 -12.41 -13.27
CA ILE A 217 21.07 -12.85 -14.66
C ILE A 217 20.20 -14.07 -15.01
N THR A 218 20.06 -15.00 -14.06
CA THR A 218 19.32 -16.26 -14.25
C THR A 218 17.82 -16.03 -14.17
N GLU A 219 17.34 -15.36 -13.12
CA GLU A 219 15.92 -15.13 -12.85
C GLU A 219 15.27 -14.27 -13.95
N ARG A 220 15.96 -13.19 -14.37
CA ARG A 220 15.47 -12.30 -15.42
C ARG A 220 15.83 -12.75 -16.83
N GLY A 221 16.54 -13.87 -16.98
CA GLY A 221 16.96 -14.40 -18.28
C GLY A 221 17.82 -13.43 -19.09
N LEU A 222 18.57 -12.54 -18.44
CA LEU A 222 19.34 -11.47 -19.09
C LEU A 222 20.37 -12.03 -20.08
N ALA A 223 20.93 -13.21 -19.78
CA ALA A 223 21.84 -13.92 -20.68
C ALA A 223 21.10 -14.70 -21.80
N ALA A 224 19.90 -15.23 -21.53
CA ALA A 224 19.16 -16.09 -22.46
C ALA A 224 18.54 -15.29 -23.64
N ALA A 225 18.31 -13.99 -23.46
CA ALA A 225 17.86 -13.09 -24.52
C ALA A 225 18.88 -12.92 -25.68
N ALA A 226 20.07 -13.53 -25.56
CA ALA A 226 21.13 -13.54 -26.57
C ALA A 226 20.88 -14.52 -27.74
N ASP A 227 20.33 -15.70 -27.46
CA ASP A 227 20.27 -16.82 -28.42
C ASP A 227 19.04 -16.79 -29.33
N SER A 228 17.94 -16.15 -28.90
CA SER A 228 16.68 -16.07 -29.65
C SER A 228 16.80 -15.22 -30.93
N SER A 229 17.62 -14.17 -30.93
CA SER A 229 17.77 -13.27 -32.09
C SER A 229 18.47 -13.90 -33.30
N ALA A 230 19.26 -14.97 -33.11
CA ALA A 230 19.93 -15.69 -34.19
C ALA A 230 19.05 -16.76 -34.87
N GLY A 231 18.00 -17.24 -34.18
CA GLY A 231 17.10 -18.29 -34.67
C GLY A 231 15.94 -17.78 -35.53
N ASP A 232 15.42 -16.57 -35.25
CA ASP A 232 14.15 -16.10 -35.81
C ASP A 232 14.21 -15.70 -37.29
N LEU A 233 15.39 -15.29 -37.80
CA LEU A 233 15.55 -14.99 -39.23
C LEU A 233 15.46 -16.24 -40.14
N HIS A 234 15.52 -17.45 -39.58
CA HIS A 234 15.35 -18.70 -40.35
C HIS A 234 13.91 -19.27 -40.27
N ALA A 235 13.14 -18.91 -39.23
CA ALA A 235 11.77 -19.37 -39.06
C ALA A 235 10.76 -18.54 -39.88
N GLN A 236 11.02 -17.24 -40.07
CA GLN A 236 10.12 -16.34 -40.79
C GLN A 236 9.98 -16.67 -42.30
N ASP A 237 11.00 -17.26 -42.95
CA ASP A 237 10.93 -17.69 -44.37
C ASP A 237 10.14 -19.01 -44.58
N GLN A 238 9.86 -19.76 -43.50
CA GLN A 238 9.05 -20.98 -43.57
C GLN A 238 7.57 -20.76 -43.27
N HIS A 239 7.22 -19.68 -42.55
CA HIS A 239 5.84 -19.44 -42.13
C HIS A 239 4.94 -18.88 -43.26
N GLU A 240 5.49 -18.15 -44.23
CA GLU A 240 4.73 -17.59 -45.36
C GLU A 240 4.29 -18.63 -46.43
N ARG A 241 4.77 -19.88 -46.37
CA ARG A 241 4.48 -20.91 -47.40
C ARG A 241 3.46 -21.96 -47.03
N GLY A 242 2.86 -21.93 -45.84
CA GLY A 242 1.92 -22.97 -45.48
C GLY A 242 0.94 -22.59 -44.38
N MET A 243 -0.24 -22.10 -44.78
CA MET A 243 -1.52 -22.57 -44.22
C MET A 243 -2.69 -21.97 -45.00
N GLY A 244 -3.13 -22.70 -46.02
CA GLY A 244 -4.50 -22.66 -46.50
C GLY A 244 -5.24 -23.90 -46.01
N ALA A 245 -6.48 -23.69 -45.55
CA ALA A 245 -7.53 -24.67 -45.30
C ALA A 245 -7.49 -25.50 -43.99
N ALA A 246 -8.34 -25.13 -43.03
CA ALA A 246 -9.29 -26.06 -42.39
C ALA A 246 -10.40 -25.28 -41.66
N VAL A 247 -11.63 -25.44 -42.15
CA VAL A 247 -12.90 -25.10 -41.49
C VAL A 247 -13.47 -26.39 -40.91
N ASN A 248 -13.89 -26.41 -39.64
CA ASN A 248 -15.18 -26.99 -39.20
C ASN A 248 -15.42 -26.90 -37.69
N SER A 249 -16.55 -26.25 -37.36
CA SER A 249 -17.60 -26.58 -36.37
C SER A 249 -17.32 -27.55 -35.22
N ASN A 250 -17.72 -27.16 -34.00
CA ASN A 250 -18.72 -27.90 -33.24
C ASN A 250 -19.36 -27.01 -32.15
N ASP A 251 -20.69 -26.91 -32.27
CA ASP A 251 -21.65 -26.42 -31.30
C ASP A 251 -22.24 -27.60 -30.52
N GLU A 252 -22.98 -27.31 -29.45
CA GLU A 252 -23.82 -28.18 -28.60
C GLU A 252 -23.19 -28.77 -27.32
N HIS A 253 -23.56 -28.20 -26.15
CA HIS A 253 -24.27 -28.97 -25.12
C HIS A 253 -25.18 -28.09 -24.24
N ALA A 254 -26.31 -28.68 -23.88
CA ALA A 254 -27.50 -28.06 -23.32
C ALA A 254 -27.52 -28.05 -21.78
N ARG A 255 -28.12 -26.98 -21.22
CA ARG A 255 -28.53 -26.85 -19.81
C ARG A 255 -29.78 -27.70 -19.50
N PRO A 256 -29.93 -28.20 -18.27
CA PRO A 256 -31.22 -28.31 -17.62
C PRO A 256 -31.32 -27.39 -16.40
N ALA A 257 -32.52 -26.81 -16.22
CA ALA A 257 -32.91 -26.01 -15.07
C ALA A 257 -33.28 -26.88 -13.87
N ALA A 258 -32.85 -26.48 -12.66
CA ALA A 258 -33.54 -26.77 -11.40
C ALA A 258 -33.16 -25.71 -10.36
N ALA A 259 -34.17 -25.29 -9.59
CA ALA A 259 -34.13 -24.21 -8.62
C ALA A 259 -33.58 -24.67 -7.26
N GLY A 260 -32.76 -23.80 -6.69
CA GLY A 260 -32.16 -23.82 -5.36
C GLY A 260 -31.00 -22.83 -5.44
N GLU A 261 -30.98 -21.76 -4.65
CA GLU A 261 -29.83 -20.85 -4.57
C GLU A 261 -28.65 -21.62 -3.95
N ASP A 262 -27.95 -22.36 -4.80
CA ASP A 262 -26.66 -22.95 -4.50
C ASP A 262 -25.62 -21.83 -4.60
N VAL A 263 -24.86 -21.62 -3.53
CA VAL A 263 -23.65 -20.79 -3.53
C VAL A 263 -22.76 -21.30 -4.66
N GLU A 264 -22.61 -20.50 -5.72
CA GLU A 264 -21.73 -20.82 -6.84
C GLU A 264 -20.29 -20.78 -6.34
N VAL A 265 -19.73 -21.95 -6.03
CA VAL A 265 -18.31 -22.10 -5.76
C VAL A 265 -17.58 -21.98 -7.09
N VAL A 266 -17.14 -20.77 -7.41
CA VAL A 266 -16.28 -20.49 -8.56
C VAL A 266 -14.92 -21.12 -8.29
N VAL A 267 -14.64 -22.24 -8.97
CA VAL A 267 -13.32 -22.88 -8.94
C VAL A 267 -12.41 -22.13 -9.91
N ILE A 268 -11.58 -21.23 -9.37
CA ILE A 268 -10.59 -20.49 -10.17
C ILE A 268 -9.40 -21.42 -10.45
N ASN A 269 -9.05 -21.56 -11.72
CA ASN A 269 -7.82 -22.26 -12.12
C ASN A 269 -6.62 -21.38 -11.75
N PRO A 270 -5.65 -21.86 -10.94
CA PRO A 270 -4.48 -21.06 -10.57
C PRO A 270 -3.66 -20.54 -11.75
N ALA A 271 -3.71 -21.20 -12.91
CA ALA A 271 -3.06 -20.74 -14.14
C ALA A 271 -3.78 -19.57 -14.84
N GLU A 272 -4.97 -19.21 -14.36
CA GLU A 272 -5.74 -18.03 -14.81
C GLU A 272 -5.55 -16.84 -13.87
N LEU A 273 -4.78 -16.99 -12.78
CA LEU A 273 -4.46 -15.89 -11.89
C LEU A 273 -3.53 -14.90 -12.59
N MET A 274 -3.85 -13.62 -12.41
CA MET A 274 -3.04 -12.48 -12.84
C MET A 274 -2.50 -11.78 -11.59
N PRO A 275 -1.25 -11.31 -11.57
CA PRO A 275 -0.77 -10.43 -10.52
C PRO A 275 -1.70 -9.21 -10.43
N ALA A 276 -2.27 -8.95 -9.24
CA ALA A 276 -3.30 -7.93 -9.07
C ALA A 276 -2.76 -6.52 -9.39
N GLU A 277 -1.50 -6.27 -9.05
CA GLU A 277 -0.84 -4.99 -9.31
C GLU A 277 -0.65 -4.74 -10.82
N ASP A 278 -0.11 -5.70 -11.56
CA ASP A 278 0.03 -5.60 -13.02
C ASP A 278 -1.32 -5.46 -13.71
N ALA A 279 -2.33 -6.20 -13.25
CA ALA A 279 -3.69 -6.10 -13.76
C ALA A 279 -4.22 -4.67 -13.57
N LEU A 280 -4.20 -4.16 -12.34
CA LEU A 280 -4.69 -2.82 -12.02
C LEU A 280 -3.94 -1.73 -12.79
N ARG A 281 -2.60 -1.81 -12.84
CA ARG A 281 -1.76 -0.89 -13.62
C ARG A 281 -2.15 -0.88 -15.09
N ASN A 282 -2.33 -2.06 -15.70
CA ASN A 282 -2.73 -2.15 -17.11
C ASN A 282 -4.16 -1.65 -17.35
N TYR A 283 -5.08 -1.88 -16.42
CA TYR A 283 -6.42 -1.31 -16.47
C TYR A 283 -6.40 0.22 -16.45
N ASP A 284 -5.62 0.81 -15.56
CA ASP A 284 -5.50 2.27 -15.42
C ASP A 284 -4.89 2.91 -16.66
N ILE A 285 -3.82 2.31 -17.22
CA ILE A 285 -3.19 2.79 -18.46
C ILE A 285 -4.17 2.72 -19.63
N ALA A 286 -4.89 1.60 -19.77
CA ALA A 286 -5.87 1.42 -20.84
C ALA A 286 -7.04 2.41 -20.72
N ASP A 287 -7.57 2.62 -19.51
CA ASP A 287 -8.67 3.55 -19.27
C ASP A 287 -8.26 5.01 -19.46
N ASP A 288 -7.09 5.42 -18.97
CA ASP A 288 -6.56 6.78 -19.14
C ASP A 288 -6.26 7.09 -20.62
N ALA A 289 -5.61 6.18 -21.35
CA ALA A 289 -5.36 6.33 -22.78
C ALA A 289 -6.66 6.53 -23.57
N LEU A 290 -7.69 5.73 -23.26
CA LEU A 290 -8.97 5.82 -23.93
C LEU A 290 -9.77 7.06 -23.51
N GLY A 291 -9.69 7.45 -22.23
CA GLY A 291 -10.26 8.70 -21.73
C GLY A 291 -9.72 9.92 -22.47
N ARG A 292 -8.39 10.00 -22.64
CA ARG A 292 -7.71 11.06 -23.40
C ARG A 292 -8.11 11.05 -24.87
N PHE A 293 -8.18 9.86 -25.49
CA PHE A 293 -8.63 9.72 -26.88
C PHE A 293 -10.04 10.30 -27.09
N VAL A 294 -10.99 9.92 -26.24
CA VAL A 294 -12.39 10.39 -26.33
C VAL A 294 -12.48 11.90 -26.06
N GLN A 295 -11.71 12.42 -25.11
CA GLN A 295 -11.63 13.86 -24.83
C GLN A 295 -11.12 14.64 -26.06
N LEU A 296 -10.02 14.20 -26.68
CA LEU A 296 -9.44 14.86 -27.85
C LEU A 296 -10.42 14.84 -29.04
N ILE A 297 -11.18 13.77 -29.23
CA ILE A 297 -12.27 13.76 -30.22
C ILE A 297 -13.33 14.83 -29.89
N GLY A 298 -13.71 14.95 -28.61
CA GLY A 298 -14.65 15.98 -28.14
C GLY A 298 -14.17 17.41 -28.38
N GLU A 299 -12.86 17.63 -28.37
CA GLU A 299 -12.21 18.92 -28.68
C GLU A 299 -12.10 19.20 -30.20
N GLY A 300 -12.49 18.25 -31.05
CA GLY A 300 -12.54 18.41 -32.50
C GLY A 300 -11.28 17.95 -33.23
N TRP A 301 -10.38 17.21 -32.56
CA TRP A 301 -9.27 16.54 -33.21
C TRP A 301 -9.77 15.41 -34.12
N SER A 302 -9.03 15.11 -35.19
CA SER A 302 -9.33 13.92 -36.00
C SER A 302 -9.02 12.65 -35.20
N HIS A 303 -9.69 11.54 -35.49
CA HIS A 303 -9.47 10.26 -34.78
C HIS A 303 -7.99 9.84 -34.80
N ASP A 304 -7.29 10.03 -35.91
CA ASP A 304 -5.89 9.59 -36.00
C ASP A 304 -4.94 10.53 -35.22
N GLU A 305 -5.21 11.84 -35.20
CA GLU A 305 -4.45 12.79 -34.37
C GLU A 305 -4.72 12.63 -32.87
N ALA A 306 -5.98 12.35 -32.51
CA ALA A 306 -6.38 12.05 -31.14
C ALA A 306 -5.72 10.77 -30.65
N ALA A 307 -5.70 9.71 -31.48
CA ALA A 307 -5.07 8.45 -31.14
C ALA A 307 -3.55 8.62 -30.93
N ALA A 308 -2.86 9.28 -31.87
CA ALA A 308 -1.41 9.49 -31.74
C ALA A 308 -1.05 10.26 -30.46
N ARG A 309 -1.79 11.32 -30.13
CA ARG A 309 -1.56 12.09 -28.91
C ARG A 309 -1.88 11.33 -27.62
N ALA A 310 -2.96 10.56 -27.61
CA ALA A 310 -3.32 9.76 -26.45
C ALA A 310 -2.26 8.70 -26.17
N VAL A 311 -1.74 8.04 -27.20
CA VAL A 311 -0.65 7.06 -27.09
C VAL A 311 0.66 7.70 -26.62
N ASP A 312 1.07 8.83 -27.23
CA ASP A 312 2.29 9.55 -26.83
C ASP A 312 2.24 9.98 -25.35
N ALA A 313 1.05 10.28 -24.83
CA ALA A 313 0.87 10.73 -23.45
C ALA A 313 0.93 9.58 -22.41
N SER A 314 0.79 8.31 -22.83
CA SER A 314 0.84 7.16 -21.91
C SER A 314 2.26 6.75 -21.50
N GLN A 315 3.30 7.37 -22.07
CA GLN A 315 4.75 7.29 -21.76
C GLN A 315 5.35 5.88 -21.64
N ASP A 316 4.88 5.06 -20.71
CA ASP A 316 5.48 3.79 -20.29
C ASP A 316 5.01 2.59 -21.11
N GLU A 317 3.77 2.59 -21.61
CA GLU A 317 3.16 1.42 -22.26
C GLU A 317 2.39 1.79 -23.54
N THR A 318 3.12 2.37 -24.50
CA THR A 318 2.55 2.84 -25.78
C THR A 318 1.85 1.74 -26.58
N GLY A 319 2.28 0.48 -26.44
CA GLY A 319 1.64 -0.68 -27.08
C GLY A 319 0.23 -0.95 -26.54
N LEU A 320 0.08 -1.04 -25.22
CA LEU A 320 -1.20 -1.22 -24.54
C LEU A 320 -2.17 -0.08 -24.87
N ALA A 321 -1.71 1.18 -24.80
CA ALA A 321 -2.52 2.34 -25.14
C ALA A 321 -3.00 2.31 -26.60
N ALA A 322 -2.10 2.00 -27.54
CA ALA A 322 -2.43 1.94 -28.97
C ALA A 322 -3.43 0.83 -29.29
N ASP A 323 -3.25 -0.37 -28.72
CA ASP A 323 -4.17 -1.49 -28.90
C ASP A 323 -5.54 -1.20 -28.29
N THR A 324 -5.59 -0.56 -27.13
CA THR A 324 -6.85 -0.19 -26.46
C THR A 324 -7.68 0.74 -27.33
N ILE A 325 -7.06 1.78 -27.90
CA ILE A 325 -7.73 2.72 -28.80
C ILE A 325 -8.16 2.03 -30.11
N ALA A 326 -7.32 1.13 -30.65
CA ALA A 326 -7.66 0.38 -31.85
C ALA A 326 -8.85 -0.58 -31.63
N GLU A 327 -8.91 -1.22 -30.46
CA GLU A 327 -9.99 -2.13 -30.07
C GLU A 327 -11.30 -1.37 -29.79
N TYR A 328 -11.23 -0.22 -29.12
CA TYR A 328 -12.37 0.69 -28.97
C TYR A 328 -12.96 1.10 -30.32
N ARG A 329 -12.11 1.55 -31.26
CA ARG A 329 -12.56 1.95 -32.61
C ARG A 329 -13.23 0.78 -33.33
N ARG A 330 -12.67 -0.43 -33.24
CA ARG A 330 -13.25 -1.65 -33.81
C ARG A 330 -14.63 -1.93 -33.21
N HIS A 331 -14.79 -1.87 -31.89
CA HIS A 331 -16.08 -2.09 -31.24
C HIS A 331 -17.13 -1.05 -31.65
N VAL A 332 -16.74 0.22 -31.76
CA VAL A 332 -17.64 1.28 -32.26
C VAL A 332 -18.03 1.04 -33.71
N ASP A 333 -17.08 0.65 -34.58
CA ASP A 333 -17.33 0.32 -35.99
C ASP A 333 -18.26 -0.91 -36.14
N ASP A 334 -18.18 -1.85 -35.21
CA ASP A 334 -19.08 -3.02 -35.10
C ASP A 334 -20.48 -2.67 -34.54
N GLY A 335 -20.72 -1.39 -34.22
CA GLY A 335 -22.02 -0.87 -33.75
C GLY A 335 -22.25 -0.99 -32.25
N MET A 336 -21.21 -1.27 -31.46
CA MET A 336 -21.28 -1.24 -30.01
C MET A 336 -21.41 0.22 -29.53
N GLY A 337 -22.24 0.47 -28.51
CA GLY A 337 -22.35 1.80 -27.91
C GLY A 337 -21.03 2.22 -27.24
N ASN A 338 -20.72 3.52 -27.20
CA ASN A 338 -19.42 4.04 -26.74
C ASN A 338 -19.01 3.50 -25.35
N GLU A 339 -19.92 3.46 -24.37
CA GLU A 339 -19.59 2.98 -23.03
C GLU A 339 -19.27 1.48 -23.00
N ALA A 340 -20.06 0.68 -23.72
CA ALA A 340 -19.82 -0.76 -23.85
C ALA A 340 -18.53 -1.03 -24.64
N ALA A 341 -18.27 -0.25 -25.69
CA ALA A 341 -17.03 -0.32 -26.46
C ALA A 341 -15.80 0.06 -25.61
N ARG A 342 -15.95 1.06 -24.73
CA ARG A 342 -14.90 1.47 -23.78
C ARG A 342 -14.59 0.37 -22.79
N SER A 343 -15.60 -0.12 -22.07
CA SER A 343 -15.42 -1.20 -21.10
C SER A 343 -14.84 -2.47 -21.74
N ALA A 344 -15.34 -2.88 -22.91
CA ALA A 344 -14.84 -4.05 -23.62
C ALA A 344 -13.38 -3.88 -24.08
N ALA A 345 -13.02 -2.69 -24.59
CA ALA A 345 -11.66 -2.40 -25.03
C ALA A 345 -10.69 -2.41 -23.86
N VAL A 346 -10.98 -1.69 -22.77
CA VAL A 346 -10.11 -1.58 -21.59
C VAL A 346 -9.88 -2.96 -20.96
N THR A 347 -10.95 -3.70 -20.66
CA THR A 347 -10.83 -5.05 -20.09
C THR A 347 -10.09 -6.00 -21.04
N GLY A 348 -10.45 -6.00 -22.33
CA GLY A 348 -9.90 -6.93 -23.31
C GLY A 348 -8.41 -6.72 -23.61
N THR A 349 -7.91 -5.48 -23.53
CA THR A 349 -6.49 -5.18 -23.69
C THR A 349 -5.71 -5.32 -22.39
N ALA A 350 -6.23 -4.84 -21.26
CA ALA A 350 -5.58 -5.02 -19.97
C ALA A 350 -5.35 -6.51 -19.66
N ASP A 351 -6.36 -7.38 -19.87
CA ASP A 351 -6.23 -8.84 -19.68
C ASP A 351 -5.19 -9.47 -20.63
N ARG A 352 -4.99 -8.89 -21.82
CA ARG A 352 -4.04 -9.39 -22.82
C ARG A 352 -2.60 -9.02 -22.49
N TYR A 353 -2.40 -7.82 -21.95
CA TYR A 353 -1.09 -7.30 -21.58
C TYR A 353 -0.67 -7.70 -20.16
N THR A 354 -1.62 -8.14 -19.31
CA THR A 354 -1.30 -8.63 -17.99
C THR A 354 -0.72 -10.05 -18.07
N PRO A 355 0.55 -10.26 -17.69
CA PRO A 355 1.14 -11.59 -17.70
C PRO A 355 0.39 -12.48 -16.71
N ARG A 356 -0.02 -13.66 -17.15
CA ARG A 356 -0.55 -14.67 -16.24
C ARG A 356 0.59 -15.19 -15.37
N VAL A 357 0.28 -15.57 -14.13
CA VAL A 357 1.26 -16.23 -13.28
C VAL A 357 1.87 -17.43 -14.01
N SER A 358 3.18 -17.62 -13.85
CA SER A 358 3.87 -18.70 -14.55
C SER A 358 3.25 -20.06 -14.22
N ALA A 359 3.41 -21.06 -15.11
CA ALA A 359 2.92 -22.41 -14.84
C ALA A 359 3.50 -23.00 -13.54
N GLU A 360 4.72 -22.58 -13.17
CA GLU A 360 5.38 -22.95 -11.94
C GLU A 360 4.73 -22.28 -10.73
N THR A 361 4.50 -20.97 -10.77
CA THR A 361 3.77 -20.22 -9.73
C THR A 361 2.35 -20.75 -9.57
N ALA A 362 1.65 -21.06 -10.67
CA ALA A 362 0.33 -21.67 -10.64
C ALA A 362 0.35 -23.05 -9.96
N GLN A 363 1.38 -23.87 -10.21
CA GLN A 363 1.56 -25.15 -9.52
C GLN A 363 1.89 -24.98 -8.05
N GLN A 364 2.70 -23.98 -7.68
CA GLN A 364 2.99 -23.65 -6.29
C GLN A 364 1.73 -23.20 -5.54
N ILE A 365 0.92 -22.33 -6.14
CA ILE A 365 -0.38 -21.92 -5.58
C ILE A 365 -1.32 -23.12 -5.46
N ALA A 366 -1.39 -23.97 -6.49
CA ALA A 366 -2.21 -25.18 -6.45
C ALA A 366 -1.76 -26.15 -5.35
N ALA A 367 -0.44 -26.30 -5.15
CA ALA A 367 0.12 -27.13 -4.09
C ALA A 367 -0.17 -26.56 -2.70
N ALA A 368 0.02 -25.25 -2.51
CA ALA A 368 -0.31 -24.55 -1.27
C ALA A 368 -1.81 -24.70 -0.94
N LEU A 369 -2.69 -24.46 -1.91
CA LEU A 369 -4.14 -24.64 -1.74
C LEU A 369 -4.54 -26.11 -1.47
N ALA A 370 -3.76 -27.07 -1.97
CA ALA A 370 -3.97 -28.49 -1.67
C ALA A 370 -3.44 -28.90 -0.29
N GLU A 371 -2.44 -28.18 0.24
CA GLU A 371 -1.90 -28.38 1.60
C GLU A 371 -2.82 -27.81 2.69
N TYR A 372 -3.66 -26.82 2.38
CA TYR A 372 -4.79 -26.47 3.23
C TYR A 372 -5.87 -27.56 3.08
N PRO A 373 -6.06 -28.47 4.06
CA PRO A 373 -7.19 -29.38 3.98
C PRO A 373 -8.45 -28.54 3.95
N ALA A 374 -9.24 -28.67 2.89
CA ALA A 374 -10.62 -28.18 2.88
C ALA A 374 -11.23 -28.52 4.24
N PRO A 375 -11.85 -27.55 4.95
CA PRO A 375 -12.25 -27.72 6.35
C PRO A 375 -12.98 -29.04 6.46
N GLN A 376 -12.27 -30.03 7.02
CA GLN A 376 -12.84 -31.34 7.21
C GLN A 376 -13.96 -31.07 8.19
N ALA A 377 -15.21 -31.19 7.73
CA ALA A 377 -16.37 -31.30 8.59
C ALA A 377 -15.97 -32.28 9.69
N ALA A 378 -15.75 -31.75 10.89
CA ALA A 378 -15.06 -32.45 11.96
C ALA A 378 -15.87 -33.68 12.35
N SER A 379 -15.54 -34.83 11.75
CA SER A 379 -15.98 -36.15 12.20
C SER A 379 -15.14 -36.60 13.39
N GLY A 380 -14.85 -35.69 14.32
CA GLY A 380 -14.22 -35.96 15.60
C GLY A 380 -15.26 -35.74 16.69
N ALA A 381 -15.77 -36.85 17.25
CA ALA A 381 -16.63 -36.94 18.43
C ALA A 381 -17.68 -35.82 18.58
N ILE A 382 -18.92 -36.10 18.18
CA ILE A 382 -20.09 -35.28 18.53
C ILE A 382 -20.05 -35.05 20.04
N ASP A 383 -19.73 -33.82 20.46
CA ASP A 383 -19.85 -33.37 21.83
C ASP A 383 -21.34 -33.47 22.16
N THR A 384 -21.69 -34.51 22.90
CA THR A 384 -23.03 -34.61 23.49
C THR A 384 -23.14 -33.50 24.51
N PHE A 385 -24.18 -32.66 24.39
CA PHE A 385 -24.45 -31.62 25.38
C PHE A 385 -24.46 -32.19 26.81
N GLN A 386 -23.79 -31.50 27.72
CA GLN A 386 -23.74 -31.86 29.12
C GLN A 386 -25.02 -31.40 29.83
N LEU A 387 -25.35 -32.07 30.94
CA LEU A 387 -26.52 -31.73 31.74
C LEU A 387 -26.27 -30.40 32.45
N GLY A 388 -27.04 -29.37 32.09
CA GLY A 388 -26.84 -27.99 32.53
C GLY A 388 -26.38 -27.03 31.44
N ASP A 389 -25.98 -27.52 30.26
CA ASP A 389 -25.67 -26.66 29.13
C ASP A 389 -26.90 -25.87 28.70
N VAL A 390 -26.70 -24.62 28.31
CA VAL A 390 -27.76 -23.80 27.72
C VAL A 390 -27.63 -23.88 26.21
N VAL A 391 -28.67 -24.39 25.57
CA VAL A 391 -28.70 -24.65 24.13
C VAL A 391 -29.86 -23.91 23.49
N ARG A 392 -29.69 -23.43 22.26
CA ARG A 392 -30.71 -22.76 21.45
C ARG A 392 -31.16 -23.71 20.36
N ASP A 393 -32.46 -23.96 20.27
CA ASP A 393 -33.05 -24.68 19.15
C ASP A 393 -32.80 -23.91 17.85
N ARG A 394 -32.11 -24.50 16.89
CA ARG A 394 -31.74 -23.86 15.62
C ARG A 394 -32.95 -23.51 14.76
N ARG A 395 -34.04 -24.26 14.90
CA ARG A 395 -35.25 -24.09 14.09
C ARG A 395 -36.20 -23.06 14.67
N THR A 396 -36.25 -22.94 16.00
CA THR A 396 -37.20 -22.05 16.68
C THR A 396 -36.56 -20.84 17.35
N GLY A 397 -35.24 -20.87 17.57
CA GLY A 397 -34.49 -19.85 18.31
C GLY A 397 -34.74 -19.88 19.83
N GLU A 398 -35.56 -20.81 20.33
CA GLU A 398 -35.86 -20.92 21.77
C GLU A 398 -34.65 -21.48 22.54
N VAL A 399 -34.38 -20.89 23.70
CA VAL A 399 -33.25 -21.27 24.56
C VAL A 399 -33.73 -22.21 25.67
N PHE A 400 -33.03 -23.33 25.82
CA PHE A 400 -33.32 -24.38 26.78
C PHE A 400 -32.09 -24.72 27.60
N THR A 401 -32.29 -25.11 28.86
CA THR A 401 -31.24 -25.79 29.62
C THR A 401 -31.38 -27.30 29.42
N VAL A 402 -30.31 -27.96 29.04
CA VAL A 402 -30.24 -29.41 28.85
C VAL A 402 -30.51 -30.09 30.19
N THR A 403 -31.74 -30.59 30.32
CA THR A 403 -32.21 -31.30 31.51
C THR A 403 -32.56 -32.74 31.16
N GLY A 404 -32.09 -33.70 31.96
CA GLY A 404 -32.31 -35.13 31.71
C GLY A 404 -31.24 -35.78 30.82
N ASN A 405 -31.59 -36.84 30.10
CA ASN A 405 -30.62 -37.63 29.33
C ASN A 405 -30.12 -36.84 28.11
N ALA A 406 -28.82 -36.56 28.07
CA ALA A 406 -28.12 -35.87 26.98
C ALA A 406 -28.38 -36.47 25.60
N ALA A 407 -28.65 -37.78 25.51
CA ALA A 407 -28.95 -38.45 24.25
C ALA A 407 -30.24 -37.99 23.55
N GLY A 408 -31.08 -37.19 24.21
CA GLY A 408 -32.28 -36.58 23.60
C GLY A 408 -32.03 -35.22 22.94
N TRP A 409 -30.82 -34.66 23.06
CA TRP A 409 -30.45 -33.34 22.55
C TRP A 409 -29.46 -33.52 21.41
N ASP A 410 -29.95 -33.43 20.17
CA ASP A 410 -29.15 -33.63 18.96
C ASP A 410 -28.44 -32.31 18.59
N PRO A 411 -27.10 -32.27 18.50
CA PRO A 411 -26.36 -31.09 18.06
C PRO A 411 -26.66 -30.67 16.63
N ALA A 412 -27.43 -31.44 15.85
CA ALA A 412 -28.00 -30.98 14.58
C ALA A 412 -29.16 -29.98 14.80
N ASP A 413 -29.95 -30.16 15.85
CA ASP A 413 -31.17 -29.40 16.14
C ASP A 413 -30.94 -28.24 17.12
N TYR A 414 -29.83 -28.25 17.87
CA TYR A 414 -29.53 -27.29 18.94
C TYR A 414 -28.09 -26.74 18.85
N ASP A 415 -27.87 -25.49 19.25
CA ASP A 415 -26.58 -24.80 19.36
C ASP A 415 -26.25 -24.43 20.81
N THR A 416 -25.00 -24.53 21.24
CA THR A 416 -24.57 -24.04 22.57
C THR A 416 -24.61 -22.52 22.63
N VAL A 417 -25.15 -21.96 23.72
CA VAL A 417 -25.15 -20.52 23.97
C VAL A 417 -24.05 -20.22 24.99
N GLU A 418 -22.91 -19.71 24.53
CA GLU A 418 -21.74 -19.47 25.39
C GLU A 418 -21.95 -18.34 26.40
N ASP A 419 -22.91 -17.44 26.17
CA ASP A 419 -23.20 -16.27 27.03
C ASP A 419 -24.68 -16.17 27.46
N ALA A 420 -25.25 -17.26 28.00
CA ALA A 420 -26.57 -17.17 28.62
C ALA A 420 -26.46 -16.65 30.07
N PRO A 421 -27.19 -15.58 30.47
CA PRO A 421 -27.23 -15.16 31.87
C PRO A 421 -27.81 -16.30 32.72
N GLY A 422 -27.08 -16.71 33.76
CA GLY A 422 -27.48 -17.83 34.62
C GLY A 422 -28.87 -17.63 35.22
N PRO A 423 -29.60 -18.70 35.55
CA PRO A 423 -30.97 -18.59 36.03
C PRO A 423 -31.03 -17.77 37.31
N GLU A 424 -31.84 -16.71 37.32
CA GLU A 424 -32.08 -15.88 38.50
C GLU A 424 -32.57 -16.77 39.66
N VAL A 425 -31.72 -16.91 40.67
CA VAL A 425 -32.11 -17.45 41.97
C VAL A 425 -33.03 -16.40 42.60
N PRO A 426 -34.31 -16.69 42.88
CA PRO A 426 -35.19 -15.69 43.45
C PRO A 426 -34.64 -15.22 44.80
N GLU A 427 -34.22 -13.96 44.86
CA GLU A 427 -33.72 -13.34 46.08
C GLU A 427 -34.77 -13.48 47.18
N ARG A 428 -34.40 -14.16 48.27
CA ARG A 428 -35.23 -14.24 49.46
C ARG A 428 -35.30 -12.84 50.07
N VAL A 429 -36.49 -12.25 50.06
CA VAL A 429 -36.80 -11.02 50.80
C VAL A 429 -36.30 -11.18 52.24
N PRO A 430 -35.40 -10.30 52.72
CA PRO A 430 -34.88 -10.41 54.08
C PRO A 430 -36.02 -10.30 55.09
N GLU A 431 -36.06 -11.19 56.08
CA GLU A 431 -37.10 -11.13 57.11
C GLU A 431 -37.03 -9.80 57.89
N PRO A 432 -38.17 -9.15 58.19
CA PRO A 432 -38.21 -7.88 58.89
C PRO A 432 -37.49 -7.96 60.25
N GLY A 433 -36.49 -7.11 60.45
CA GLY A 433 -35.65 -7.10 61.65
C GLY A 433 -34.42 -7.99 61.59
N SER A 434 -34.13 -8.65 60.45
CA SER A 434 -32.86 -9.33 60.23
C SER A 434 -31.69 -8.33 60.23
N TRP A 435 -30.48 -8.85 60.44
CA TRP A 435 -29.26 -8.03 60.43
C TRP A 435 -29.01 -7.38 59.04
N ILE A 436 -29.52 -8.00 57.96
CA ILE A 436 -29.43 -7.50 56.59
C ILE A 436 -30.36 -6.29 56.38
N ASP A 437 -31.63 -6.40 56.82
CA ASP A 437 -32.62 -5.33 56.79
C ASP A 437 -32.13 -4.06 57.53
N ARG A 438 -31.40 -4.25 58.64
CA ARG A 438 -30.87 -3.14 59.45
C ARG A 438 -29.61 -2.47 58.92
N ASN A 439 -28.84 -3.10 58.03
CA ASN A 439 -27.55 -2.56 57.57
C ASN A 439 -27.55 -2.07 56.12
N LEU A 440 -28.57 -2.39 55.31
CA LEU A 440 -28.67 -1.93 53.92
C LEU A 440 -29.40 -0.58 53.75
N SER A 441 -30.09 -0.06 54.77
CA SER A 441 -30.89 1.17 54.62
C SER A 441 -30.10 2.50 54.68
N ALA A 442 -28.81 2.54 54.31
CA ALA A 442 -28.03 3.79 54.44
C ALA A 442 -26.96 4.08 53.37
N ARG A 443 -26.80 3.27 52.31
CA ARG A 443 -25.85 3.59 51.24
C ARG A 443 -26.37 3.17 49.87
N GLY A 444 -26.56 4.15 48.99
CA GLY A 444 -26.75 3.93 47.55
C GLY A 444 -28.10 4.36 47.00
N ALA A 445 -28.37 5.66 46.98
CA ALA A 445 -29.39 6.26 46.09
C ALA A 445 -29.01 7.72 45.82
N ALA A 446 -27.85 7.92 45.20
CA ALA A 446 -27.50 9.14 44.50
C ALA A 446 -26.53 8.74 43.38
N ASP A 447 -26.88 9.15 42.17
CA ASP A 447 -26.02 9.29 40.99
C ASP A 447 -25.65 8.00 40.23
N VAL A 448 -26.67 7.39 39.62
CA VAL A 448 -26.54 6.93 38.23
C VAL A 448 -27.70 7.58 37.48
N GLU A 449 -27.45 8.73 36.86
CA GLU A 449 -28.36 9.29 35.85
C GLU A 449 -28.40 8.31 34.68
N ALA A 450 -29.45 7.51 34.61
CA ALA A 450 -29.83 6.86 33.37
C ALA A 450 -30.14 7.98 32.36
N ALA A 451 -29.30 8.13 31.34
CA ALA A 451 -29.53 9.05 30.24
C ALA A 451 -30.96 8.84 29.71
N ALA A 452 -31.72 9.93 29.62
CA ALA A 452 -33.07 9.88 29.09
C ALA A 452 -33.04 9.34 27.65
N PRO A 453 -33.96 8.44 27.25
CA PRO A 453 -34.03 7.93 25.89
C PRO A 453 -34.18 9.10 24.91
N VAL A 454 -33.30 9.13 23.91
CA VAL A 454 -33.36 10.08 22.79
C VAL A 454 -34.43 9.57 21.84
N TYR A 455 -35.57 10.25 21.81
CA TYR A 455 -36.63 10.02 20.83
C TYR A 455 -36.36 10.87 19.58
N ASP A 456 -36.49 10.28 18.40
CA ASP A 456 -36.47 11.04 17.15
C ASP A 456 -37.75 11.87 16.96
N ALA A 457 -37.81 12.65 15.88
CA ALA A 457 -38.98 13.48 15.54
C ALA A 457 -40.27 12.68 15.27
N THR A 458 -40.19 11.34 15.19
CA THR A 458 -41.33 10.43 15.02
C THR A 458 -41.79 9.79 16.33
N GLY A 459 -41.04 9.97 17.43
CA GLY A 459 -41.37 9.42 18.74
C GLY A 459 -41.10 7.92 18.87
N LEU A 460 -40.29 7.35 17.98
CA LEU A 460 -39.84 5.96 18.07
C LEU A 460 -38.48 5.90 18.75
N GLU A 461 -38.35 4.96 19.68
CA GLU A 461 -37.10 4.66 20.38
C GLU A 461 -36.20 3.88 19.42
N THR A 462 -35.10 4.48 18.97
CA THR A 462 -34.15 3.83 18.07
C THR A 462 -33.24 2.93 18.90
N ASP A 463 -33.48 1.62 18.84
CA ASP A 463 -32.64 0.61 19.49
C ASP A 463 -31.23 0.63 18.86
N PRO A 464 -30.17 1.03 19.59
CA PRO A 464 -28.82 1.14 19.06
C PRO A 464 -28.29 -0.20 18.51
N ALA A 465 -28.68 -1.33 19.12
CA ALA A 465 -28.27 -2.65 18.66
C ALA A 465 -28.90 -2.99 17.30
N ARG A 466 -30.15 -2.55 17.06
CA ARG A 466 -30.82 -2.71 15.78
C ARG A 466 -30.16 -1.87 14.69
N VAL A 467 -29.81 -0.61 14.99
CA VAL A 467 -29.10 0.25 14.04
C VAL A 467 -27.74 -0.34 13.69
N GLN A 468 -26.99 -0.80 14.69
CA GLN A 468 -25.69 -1.42 14.48
C GLN A 468 -25.77 -2.69 13.62
N ALA A 469 -26.77 -3.55 13.86
CA ALA A 469 -27.01 -4.75 13.06
C ALA A 469 -27.39 -4.40 11.61
N ALA A 470 -28.19 -3.34 11.41
CA ALA A 470 -28.54 -2.85 10.09
C ALA A 470 -27.32 -2.31 9.32
N VAL A 471 -26.46 -1.53 9.98
CA VAL A 471 -25.20 -1.05 9.39
C VAL A 471 -24.29 -2.21 8.98
N ASN A 472 -24.15 -3.23 9.82
CA ASN A 472 -23.34 -4.43 9.52
C ASN A 472 -23.92 -5.29 8.38
N SER A 473 -25.17 -5.08 7.99
CA SER A 473 -25.83 -5.81 6.90
C SER A 473 -25.76 -5.10 5.54
N LEU A 474 -25.22 -3.88 5.50
CA LEU A 474 -25.04 -3.13 4.26
C LEU A 474 -23.95 -3.79 3.39
N PRO A 475 -24.08 -3.73 2.05
CA PRO A 475 -23.07 -4.26 1.15
C PRO A 475 -21.74 -3.52 1.31
N ALA A 476 -20.63 -4.24 1.12
CA ALA A 476 -19.30 -3.62 1.08
C ALA A 476 -19.21 -2.68 -0.13
N GLY A 477 -18.90 -1.40 0.10
CA GLY A 477 -18.78 -0.39 -0.95
C GLY A 477 -19.45 0.94 -0.58
N VAL A 478 -19.74 1.76 -1.60
CA VAL A 478 -20.37 3.08 -1.42
C VAL A 478 -21.83 2.88 -1.00
N VAL A 479 -22.14 3.19 0.27
CA VAL A 479 -23.49 3.10 0.83
C VAL A 479 -24.38 4.23 0.29
N THR A 480 -25.37 3.87 -0.51
CA THR A 480 -26.35 4.80 -1.09
C THR A 480 -27.51 5.07 -0.14
N ASP A 481 -28.29 6.13 -0.37
CA ASP A 481 -29.51 6.37 0.41
C ASP A 481 -30.55 5.24 0.24
N ALA A 482 -30.54 4.55 -0.90
CA ALA A 482 -31.43 3.42 -1.16
C ALA A 482 -31.07 2.21 -0.27
N ASP A 483 -29.78 1.98 -0.03
CA ASP A 483 -29.31 0.90 0.86
C ASP A 483 -29.72 1.19 2.32
N LEU A 484 -29.61 2.46 2.74
CA LEU A 484 -30.03 2.91 4.07
C LEU A 484 -31.54 2.81 4.26
N GLU A 485 -32.33 3.21 3.26
CA GLU A 485 -33.79 3.05 3.26
C GLU A 485 -34.18 1.57 3.31
N GLN A 486 -33.51 0.71 2.54
CA GLN A 486 -33.72 -0.73 2.55
C GLN A 486 -33.36 -1.36 3.91
N ALA A 487 -32.29 -0.88 4.56
CA ALA A 487 -31.89 -1.30 5.89
C ALA A 487 -32.76 -0.68 7.01
N GLY A 488 -33.63 0.27 6.68
CA GLY A 488 -34.53 0.94 7.61
C GLY A 488 -33.81 1.81 8.64
N ILE A 489 -32.66 2.39 8.27
CA ILE A 489 -31.88 3.31 9.08
C ILE A 489 -31.74 4.66 8.38
N THR A 490 -31.64 5.75 9.14
CA THR A 490 -31.41 7.07 8.55
C THR A 490 -29.93 7.28 8.23
N ARG A 491 -29.63 8.24 7.34
CA ARG A 491 -28.25 8.68 7.08
C ARG A 491 -27.56 9.18 8.35
N ASP A 492 -28.30 9.83 9.25
CA ASP A 492 -27.78 10.29 10.54
C ASP A 492 -27.43 9.12 11.47
N ASP A 493 -28.26 8.07 11.50
CA ASP A 493 -27.97 6.85 12.25
C ASP A 493 -26.72 6.13 11.73
N PHE A 494 -26.59 6.02 10.40
CA PHE A 494 -25.41 5.46 9.75
C PHE A 494 -24.14 6.26 10.07
N ASN A 495 -24.19 7.58 9.94
CA ASN A 495 -23.05 8.46 10.24
C ASN A 495 -22.65 8.39 11.72
N ARG A 496 -23.64 8.31 12.64
CA ARG A 496 -23.39 8.14 14.07
C ARG A 496 -22.65 6.85 14.36
N VAL A 497 -23.16 5.71 13.88
CA VAL A 497 -22.54 4.39 14.10
C VAL A 497 -21.16 4.30 13.48
N THR A 498 -20.99 4.83 12.25
CA THR A 498 -19.68 4.81 11.57
C THR A 498 -18.64 5.62 12.35
N ARG A 499 -19.03 6.78 12.89
CA ARG A 499 -18.16 7.59 13.75
C ARG A 499 -17.82 6.88 15.06
N GLU A 500 -18.81 6.30 15.75
CA GLU A 500 -18.59 5.54 16.98
C GLU A 500 -17.67 4.32 16.76
N GLN A 501 -17.80 3.64 15.62
CA GLN A 501 -16.90 2.56 15.23
C GLN A 501 -15.48 3.06 14.96
N ALA A 502 -15.32 4.18 14.23
CA ALA A 502 -14.01 4.79 13.99
C ALA A 502 -13.33 5.23 15.30
N GLU A 503 -14.07 5.84 16.22
CA GLU A 503 -13.59 6.21 17.55
C GLU A 503 -13.16 4.97 18.36
N ARG A 504 -13.93 3.87 18.29
CA ARG A 504 -13.57 2.62 18.97
C ARG A 504 -12.31 1.97 18.39
N VAL A 505 -12.19 1.91 17.06
CA VAL A 505 -10.98 1.37 16.40
C VAL A 505 -9.77 2.21 16.77
N GLY A 506 -9.88 3.54 16.72
CA GLY A 506 -8.79 4.43 17.14
C GLY A 506 -8.41 4.26 18.62
N ALA A 507 -9.40 4.01 19.51
CA ALA A 507 -9.13 3.74 20.91
C ALA A 507 -8.47 2.36 21.14
N GLU A 508 -8.84 1.34 20.37
CA GLU A 508 -8.21 0.01 20.41
C GLU A 508 -6.78 0.04 19.89
N GLU A 509 -6.52 0.73 18.76
CA GLU A 509 -5.18 0.95 18.22
C GLU A 509 -4.29 1.74 19.20
N GLN A 510 -4.82 2.81 19.80
CA GLN A 510 -4.08 3.56 20.82
C GLN A 510 -3.78 2.69 22.06
N ALA A 511 -4.73 1.88 22.51
CA ALA A 511 -4.51 0.98 23.64
C ALA A 511 -3.48 -0.12 23.31
N GLN A 512 -3.42 -0.59 22.06
CA GLN A 512 -2.38 -1.51 21.61
C GLN A 512 -1.00 -0.84 21.60
N LEU A 513 -0.89 0.38 21.06
CA LEU A 513 0.36 1.15 21.07
C LEU A 513 0.85 1.43 22.50
N ASP A 514 -0.07 1.81 23.40
CA ASP A 514 0.26 2.01 24.81
C ASP A 514 0.76 0.71 25.48
N ALA A 515 0.15 -0.43 25.15
CA ALA A 515 0.58 -1.74 25.66
C ALA A 515 1.95 -2.18 25.09
N GLU A 516 2.23 -1.91 23.81
CA GLU A 516 3.53 -2.15 23.19
C GLU A 516 4.63 -1.27 23.82
N HIS A 517 4.31 0.00 24.09
CA HIS A 517 5.23 0.93 24.77
C HIS A 517 5.48 0.52 26.24
N GLU A 518 4.46 0.06 26.96
CA GLU A 518 4.63 -0.52 28.30
C GLU A 518 5.46 -1.81 28.27
N HIS A 519 5.37 -2.60 27.19
CA HIS A 519 6.15 -3.83 27.03
C HIS A 519 7.63 -3.54 26.70
N ALA A 520 7.88 -2.52 25.85
CA ALA A 520 9.22 -2.04 25.55
C ALA A 520 9.94 -1.55 26.82
N ALA A 521 9.24 -0.87 27.73
CA ALA A 521 9.80 -0.39 29.00
C ALA A 521 10.06 -1.48 30.07
N GLY A 522 10.09 -2.76 29.69
CA GLY A 522 10.30 -3.88 30.60
C GLY A 522 11.67 -3.88 31.31
N PRO A 523 11.83 -4.52 32.47
CA PRO A 523 13.08 -4.55 33.24
C PRO A 523 14.26 -5.24 32.55
N GLY A 524 14.04 -5.93 31.42
CA GLY A 524 15.11 -6.44 30.56
C GLY A 524 15.82 -5.33 29.76
N ASP A 525 15.07 -4.30 29.39
CA ASP A 525 15.52 -3.21 28.51
C ASP A 525 16.52 -2.28 29.23
N MET A 526 16.33 -2.07 30.54
CA MET A 526 17.27 -1.31 31.37
C MET A 526 18.67 -1.95 31.44
N ALA A 527 18.77 -3.28 31.40
CA ALA A 527 20.06 -3.98 31.46
C ALA A 527 20.81 -3.91 30.13
N GLU A 528 20.08 -3.93 29.03
CA GLU A 528 20.60 -3.71 27.68
C GLU A 528 21.06 -2.27 27.49
N TYR A 529 20.26 -1.30 27.95
CA TYR A 529 20.64 0.12 27.97
C TYR A 529 21.92 0.36 28.80
N ASP A 530 22.03 -0.24 29.99
CA ASP A 530 23.25 -0.19 30.82
C ASP A 530 24.47 -0.86 30.13
N GLU A 531 24.25 -1.87 29.28
CA GLU A 531 25.31 -2.46 28.45
C GLU A 531 25.74 -1.49 27.34
N LEU A 532 24.79 -0.96 26.57
CA LEU A 532 25.04 -0.02 25.48
C LEU A 532 25.74 1.25 25.97
N GLU A 533 25.34 1.80 27.11
CA GLU A 533 25.98 3.00 27.67
C GLU A 533 27.43 2.74 28.13
N ARG A 534 27.71 1.52 28.61
CA ARG A 534 29.11 1.10 28.89
C ARG A 534 29.92 0.94 27.61
N VAL A 535 29.33 0.39 26.56
CA VAL A 535 29.98 0.25 25.25
C VAL A 535 30.26 1.64 24.66
N ARG A 536 29.28 2.56 24.70
CA ARG A 536 29.43 3.95 24.25
C ARG A 536 30.58 4.65 24.96
N ALA A 537 30.62 4.61 26.29
CA ALA A 537 31.71 5.19 27.07
C ALA A 537 33.09 4.57 26.77
N ALA A 538 33.13 3.28 26.40
CA ALA A 538 34.36 2.60 26.00
C ALA A 538 34.82 3.05 24.60
N VAL A 539 33.89 3.19 23.65
CA VAL A 539 34.16 3.69 22.29
C VAL A 539 34.61 5.16 22.33
N ASP A 540 33.92 6.02 23.09
CA ASP A 540 34.29 7.44 23.26
C ASP A 540 35.71 7.63 23.81
N SER A 541 36.22 6.65 24.55
CA SER A 541 37.57 6.69 25.11
C SER A 541 38.68 6.47 24.07
N LEU A 542 38.37 5.97 22.88
CA LEU A 542 39.31 5.76 21.79
C LEU A 542 39.67 7.06 21.05
N GLY A 543 38.89 8.13 21.23
CA GLY A 543 39.07 9.44 20.60
C GLY A 543 38.60 9.47 19.13
N ASP A 544 38.51 10.65 18.54
CA ASP A 544 37.99 10.82 17.17
C ASP A 544 38.95 10.18 16.13
N GLY A 545 38.50 9.16 15.41
CA GLY A 545 39.26 8.50 14.33
C GLY A 545 38.66 7.18 13.89
N ALA A 546 39.14 6.63 12.77
CA ALA A 546 38.77 5.28 12.34
C ALA A 546 39.30 4.26 13.35
N PHE A 547 38.41 3.44 13.92
CA PHE A 547 38.76 2.39 14.87
C PHE A 547 39.14 1.11 14.15
N THR A 548 40.17 0.43 14.62
CA THR A 548 40.49 -0.95 14.20
C THR A 548 39.92 -1.95 15.20
N ASP A 549 39.75 -3.21 14.80
CA ASP A 549 39.35 -4.30 15.72
C ASP A 549 40.31 -4.42 16.92
N GLU A 550 41.58 -4.09 16.74
CA GLU A 550 42.57 -4.06 17.82
C GLU A 550 42.31 -2.92 18.82
N ASP A 551 41.79 -1.79 18.34
CA ASP A 551 41.38 -0.67 19.20
C ASP A 551 40.11 -1.03 19.99
N LEU A 552 39.11 -1.64 19.36
CA LEU A 552 37.89 -2.13 20.02
C LEU A 552 38.20 -3.20 21.07
N ALA A 553 39.06 -4.17 20.72
CA ALA A 553 39.52 -5.19 21.65
C ALA A 553 40.29 -4.60 22.85
N ARG A 554 41.01 -3.48 22.66
CA ARG A 554 41.75 -2.79 23.72
C ARG A 554 40.83 -2.16 24.77
N VAL A 555 39.65 -1.69 24.35
CA VAL A 555 38.62 -1.15 25.26
C VAL A 555 37.58 -2.19 25.69
N GLY A 556 37.75 -3.44 25.25
CA GLY A 556 36.87 -4.55 25.63
C GLY A 556 35.51 -4.53 24.94
N VAL A 557 35.41 -3.89 23.78
CA VAL A 557 34.21 -3.85 22.94
C VAL A 557 34.39 -4.88 21.81
N THR A 558 33.38 -5.71 21.59
CA THR A 558 33.31 -6.63 20.45
C THR A 558 32.70 -5.93 19.22
N PRO A 559 33.02 -6.35 17.97
CA PRO A 559 32.37 -5.80 16.78
C PRO A 559 30.84 -5.86 16.83
N GLU A 560 30.28 -6.95 17.38
CA GLU A 560 28.83 -7.12 17.55
C GLU A 560 28.24 -6.15 18.58
N GLN A 561 29.00 -5.77 19.61
CA GLN A 561 28.60 -4.72 20.55
C GLN A 561 28.68 -3.33 19.92
N LEU A 562 29.65 -3.09 19.04
CA LEU A 562 29.74 -1.83 18.31
C LEU A 562 28.58 -1.70 17.32
N SER A 563 28.24 -2.75 16.56
CA SER A 563 27.09 -2.75 15.65
C SER A 563 25.80 -2.42 16.40
N ARG A 564 25.51 -3.14 17.49
CA ARG A 564 24.33 -2.85 18.32
C ARG A 564 24.31 -1.43 18.89
N LEU A 565 25.47 -0.86 19.20
CA LEU A 565 25.56 0.53 19.63
C LEU A 565 25.21 1.49 18.49
N VAL A 566 25.70 1.24 17.27
CA VAL A 566 25.40 2.05 16.09
C VAL A 566 23.91 2.03 15.78
N ASP A 567 23.29 0.84 15.77
CA ASP A 567 21.85 0.70 15.53
C ASP A 567 21.05 1.44 16.61
N ALA A 568 21.41 1.29 17.89
CA ALA A 568 20.76 1.99 18.99
C ALA A 568 20.98 3.52 18.95
N ASP A 569 22.13 3.99 18.46
CA ASP A 569 22.40 5.41 18.24
C ASP A 569 21.54 5.94 17.08
N MET A 570 21.41 5.19 15.97
CA MET A 570 20.53 5.55 14.85
C MET A 570 19.07 5.62 15.27
N ASP A 571 18.59 4.64 16.04
CA ASP A 571 17.21 4.63 16.58
C ASP A 571 16.96 5.80 17.54
N ARG A 572 17.95 6.13 18.37
CA ARG A 572 17.88 7.29 19.27
C ARG A 572 17.83 8.59 18.47
N ASP A 573 18.69 8.76 17.47
CA ASP A 573 18.74 9.95 16.64
C ASP A 573 17.44 10.08 15.81
N ALA A 574 16.87 8.97 15.32
CA ALA A 574 15.56 8.95 14.67
C ALA A 574 14.42 9.28 15.64
N ALA A 575 14.49 8.85 16.90
CA ALA A 575 13.53 9.22 17.94
C ALA A 575 13.64 10.70 18.34
N GLU A 576 14.86 11.23 18.45
CA GLU A 576 15.12 12.65 18.70
C GLU A 576 14.59 13.50 17.54
N TYR A 577 14.88 13.12 16.30
CA TYR A 577 14.34 13.78 15.10
C TYR A 577 12.81 13.78 15.09
N ARG A 578 12.15 12.64 15.36
CA ARG A 578 10.69 12.56 15.47
C ARG A 578 10.13 13.44 16.60
N ALA A 579 10.84 13.54 17.72
CA ALA A 579 10.43 14.39 18.85
C ALA A 579 10.58 15.88 18.51
N GLU A 580 11.65 16.28 17.81
CA GLU A 580 11.83 17.62 17.29
C GLU A 580 10.75 17.97 16.25
N GLU A 581 10.45 17.06 15.33
CA GLU A 581 9.39 17.19 14.33
C GLU A 581 8.01 17.36 15.00
N ALA A 582 7.69 16.52 15.98
CA ALA A 582 6.45 16.64 16.75
C ALA A 582 6.36 17.97 17.53
N ALA A 583 7.48 18.45 18.10
CA ALA A 583 7.54 19.74 18.78
C ALA A 583 7.36 20.92 17.81
N LEU A 584 7.95 20.85 16.61
CA LEU A 584 7.73 21.82 15.54
C LEU A 584 6.25 21.85 15.13
N LEU A 585 5.65 20.68 14.91
CA LEU A 585 4.24 20.55 14.57
C LEU A 585 3.33 21.15 15.65
N GLU A 586 3.58 20.84 16.93
CA GLU A 586 2.81 21.43 18.05
C GLU A 586 2.96 22.95 18.09
N GLY A 587 4.17 23.48 17.84
CA GLY A 587 4.40 24.91 17.71
C GLY A 587 3.53 25.57 16.63
N TRP A 588 3.34 24.89 15.49
CA TRP A 588 2.41 25.35 14.45
C TRP A 588 0.95 25.28 14.90
N VAL A 589 0.53 24.18 15.55
CA VAL A 589 -0.84 24.00 16.07
C VAL A 589 -1.20 25.14 17.03
N GLU A 590 -0.30 25.45 17.97
CA GLU A 590 -0.49 26.53 18.95
C GLU A 590 -0.52 27.92 18.29
N SER A 591 0.22 28.10 17.17
CA SER A 591 0.27 29.36 16.46
C SER A 591 -1.00 29.69 15.65
N TYR A 592 -1.80 28.67 15.29
CA TYR A 592 -2.97 28.86 14.43
C TYR A 592 -4.23 29.26 15.19
N THR A 593 -4.88 30.32 14.72
CA THR A 593 -6.30 30.55 15.01
C THR A 593 -7.18 29.60 14.19
N ALA A 594 -8.46 29.50 14.55
CA ALA A 594 -9.43 28.71 13.78
C ALA A 594 -9.53 29.17 12.31
N ASP A 595 -9.38 30.48 12.07
CA ASP A 595 -9.47 31.04 10.72
C ASP A 595 -8.19 30.79 9.92
N ASP A 596 -7.01 30.89 10.56
CA ASP A 596 -5.73 30.54 9.93
C ASP A 596 -5.72 29.07 9.50
N ALA A 597 -6.15 28.17 10.40
CA ALA A 597 -6.22 26.74 10.10
C ALA A 597 -7.15 26.46 8.90
N ARG A 598 -8.32 27.11 8.84
CA ARG A 598 -9.23 26.99 7.69
C ARG A 598 -8.66 27.59 6.40
N GLU A 599 -7.86 28.64 6.50
CA GLU A 599 -7.17 29.23 5.35
C GLU A 599 -6.10 28.30 4.80
N VAL A 600 -5.25 27.72 5.66
CA VAL A 600 -4.24 26.73 5.28
C VAL A 600 -4.88 25.54 4.55
N LEU A 601 -5.98 24.99 5.07
CA LEU A 601 -6.66 23.88 4.42
C LEU A 601 -7.32 24.26 3.08
N ARG A 602 -7.87 25.47 2.95
CA ARG A 602 -8.38 25.97 1.67
C ARG A 602 -7.27 26.16 0.65
N ASN A 603 -6.10 26.64 1.07
CA ASN A 603 -4.93 26.78 0.21
C ASN A 603 -4.43 25.40 -0.23
N ALA A 604 -4.38 24.42 0.68
CA ALA A 604 -4.03 23.03 0.36
C ALA A 604 -4.98 22.43 -0.67
N GLU A 605 -6.30 22.58 -0.51
CA GLU A 605 -7.29 22.09 -1.48
C GLU A 605 -7.18 22.81 -2.83
N ALA A 606 -6.91 24.11 -2.84
CA ALA A 606 -6.70 24.87 -4.06
C ALA A 606 -5.44 24.41 -4.82
N LEU A 607 -4.36 24.10 -4.09
CA LEU A 607 -3.12 23.56 -4.64
C LEU A 607 -3.29 22.13 -5.16
N ASP A 608 -3.93 21.23 -4.41
CA ASP A 608 -4.24 19.87 -4.88
C ASP A 608 -5.09 19.91 -6.17
N ARG A 609 -6.13 20.75 -6.19
CA ARG A 609 -6.94 20.95 -7.40
C ARG A 609 -6.12 21.50 -8.56
N HIS A 610 -5.17 22.39 -8.30
CA HIS A 610 -4.29 22.94 -9.32
C HIS A 610 -3.35 21.85 -9.85
N MET A 611 -2.68 21.08 -8.99
CA MET A 611 -1.75 20.01 -9.39
C MET A 611 -2.45 18.95 -10.24
N ARG A 612 -3.67 18.53 -9.87
CA ARG A 612 -4.47 17.59 -10.67
C ARG A 612 -4.88 18.13 -12.05
N GLY A 613 -4.96 19.46 -12.20
CA GLY A 613 -5.37 20.11 -13.45
C GLY A 613 -4.25 20.83 -14.21
N CYS A 614 -3.03 20.83 -13.68
CA CYS A 614 -1.90 21.55 -14.26
C CYS A 614 -1.17 20.62 -15.23
N HIS A 615 -1.27 20.92 -16.53
CA HIS A 615 -0.54 20.22 -17.58
C HIS A 615 0.73 20.96 -18.01
N ILE A 616 1.08 22.03 -17.30
CA ILE A 616 2.33 22.75 -17.50
C ILE A 616 3.38 22.02 -16.68
N ASP A 617 4.54 21.75 -17.28
CA ASP A 617 5.72 21.21 -16.60
C ASP A 617 5.95 21.93 -15.27
N VAL A 618 6.25 21.18 -14.21
CA VAL A 618 6.29 21.70 -12.84
C VAL A 618 7.27 22.87 -12.73
N SER A 619 8.42 22.81 -13.43
CA SER A 619 9.42 23.87 -13.46
C SER A 619 8.91 25.17 -14.12
N GLN A 620 7.88 25.07 -14.95
CA GLN A 620 7.33 26.18 -15.75
C GLN A 620 6.02 26.74 -15.17
N CYS A 621 5.32 25.95 -14.34
CA CYS A 621 4.15 26.44 -13.64
C CYS A 621 4.59 27.14 -12.35
N GLY A 622 4.39 28.46 -12.26
CA GLY A 622 4.78 29.21 -11.06
C GLY A 622 4.19 28.64 -9.76
N THR A 623 2.95 28.12 -9.81
CA THR A 623 2.29 27.49 -8.67
C THR A 623 2.85 26.11 -8.34
N CYS A 624 3.12 25.25 -9.34
CA CYS A 624 3.72 23.94 -9.07
C CYS A 624 5.19 24.08 -8.64
N ASN A 625 5.97 24.92 -9.32
CA ASN A 625 7.38 25.20 -9.00
C ASN A 625 7.57 25.72 -7.56
N GLU A 626 6.75 26.68 -7.13
CA GLU A 626 6.79 27.21 -5.75
C GLU A 626 6.45 26.13 -4.70
N GLN A 627 5.69 25.11 -5.12
CA GLN A 627 5.35 23.92 -4.32
C GLN A 627 6.27 22.72 -4.52
N GLU A 628 7.29 22.80 -5.37
CA GLU A 628 8.27 21.70 -5.53
C GLU A 628 9.61 22.05 -4.90
N HIS A 629 10.03 23.32 -4.95
CA HIS A 629 11.45 23.62 -4.83
C HIS A 629 11.99 23.97 -3.45
N ASP A 630 11.23 24.58 -2.51
CA ASP A 630 11.82 25.03 -1.23
C ASP A 630 10.83 25.26 -0.06
N SER A 631 9.51 25.32 -0.30
CA SER A 631 8.52 25.72 0.72
C SER A 631 7.42 24.70 1.01
N SER A 632 7.31 23.68 0.16
CA SER A 632 6.26 22.68 0.21
C SER A 632 6.46 21.65 1.30
N ASP A 633 7.71 21.26 1.61
CA ASP A 633 7.98 20.36 2.73
C ASP A 633 7.44 20.95 4.02
N THR A 634 7.66 22.25 4.26
CA THR A 634 7.10 22.90 5.45
C THR A 634 5.57 22.98 5.38
N PHE A 635 5.00 23.30 4.22
CA PHE A 635 3.57 23.45 4.05
C PHE A 635 2.81 22.12 4.22
N TRP A 636 3.21 21.07 3.50
CA TRP A 636 2.54 19.78 3.50
C TRP A 636 2.87 18.93 4.73
N ASN A 637 4.12 18.94 5.22
CA ASN A 637 4.51 18.09 6.36
C ASN A 637 4.16 18.74 7.71
N TYR A 638 4.08 20.08 7.80
CA TYR A 638 3.84 20.76 9.08
C TYR A 638 2.56 21.59 9.09
N GLN A 639 2.38 22.52 8.15
CA GLN A 639 1.27 23.47 8.21
C GLN A 639 -0.10 22.79 8.04
N VAL A 640 -0.24 21.92 7.04
CA VAL A 640 -1.50 21.20 6.78
C VAL A 640 -1.88 20.26 7.94
N PRO A 641 -0.99 19.38 8.45
CA PRO A 641 -1.29 18.56 9.61
C PRO A 641 -1.59 19.39 10.87
N ALA A 642 -0.85 20.48 11.10
CA ALA A 642 -1.09 21.37 12.23
C ALA A 642 -2.47 22.04 12.15
N ALA A 643 -2.86 22.52 10.96
CA ALA A 643 -4.18 23.10 10.74
C ALA A 643 -5.31 22.09 10.99
N ARG A 644 -5.18 20.83 10.54
CA ARG A 644 -6.15 19.77 10.82
C ARG A 644 -6.27 19.49 12.31
N ARG A 645 -5.13 19.32 12.99
CA ARG A 645 -5.09 19.03 14.44
C ARG A 645 -5.67 20.19 15.24
N ARG A 646 -5.43 21.44 14.84
CA ARG A 646 -6.01 22.62 15.47
C ARG A 646 -7.53 22.66 15.37
N LEU A 647 -8.10 22.37 14.21
CA LEU A 647 -9.56 22.32 14.06
C LEU A 647 -10.18 21.18 14.86
N ALA A 648 -9.55 20.01 14.88
CA ALA A 648 -10.00 18.88 15.70
C ALA A 648 -9.99 19.20 17.21
N GLN A 649 -8.95 19.89 17.70
CA GLN A 649 -8.91 20.37 19.09
C GLN A 649 -10.05 21.33 19.41
N LEU A 650 -10.33 22.29 18.51
CA LEU A 650 -11.42 23.24 18.71
C LEU A 650 -12.80 22.58 18.70
N ASP A 651 -12.99 21.55 17.88
CA ASP A 651 -14.23 20.77 17.83
C ASP A 651 -14.39 19.91 19.09
N ALA A 652 -13.30 19.33 19.60
CA ALA A 652 -13.28 18.61 20.88
C ALA A 652 -13.55 19.54 22.08
N ASP A 653 -12.97 20.74 22.10
CA ASP A 653 -13.22 21.77 23.11
C ASP A 653 -14.67 22.27 23.05
N ALA A 654 -15.24 22.42 21.86
CA ALA A 654 -16.65 22.77 21.67
C ALA A 654 -17.60 21.65 22.15
N SER A 655 -17.18 20.39 22.01
CA SER A 655 -17.94 19.21 22.44
C SER A 655 -17.85 18.95 23.95
N THR A 656 -16.73 19.31 24.58
CA THR A 656 -16.48 19.15 26.02
C THR A 656 -16.86 20.37 26.86
N GLY A 657 -17.02 21.53 26.22
CA GLY A 657 -17.55 22.75 26.82
C GLY A 657 -18.97 22.55 27.33
N GLY A 658 -19.09 22.16 28.60
CA GLY A 658 -20.32 21.74 29.27
C GLY A 658 -21.51 22.67 29.07
N GLU A 659 -22.70 22.06 29.19
CA GLU A 659 -24.05 22.66 29.15
C GLU A 659 -23.98 24.19 29.09
N VAL A 660 -24.17 24.75 27.89
CA VAL A 660 -24.47 26.17 27.72
C VAL A 660 -25.53 26.49 28.77
N PRO A 661 -25.20 27.23 29.85
CA PRO A 661 -26.14 27.40 30.94
C PRO A 661 -27.36 28.05 30.32
N GLU A 662 -28.49 27.34 30.34
CA GLU A 662 -29.74 27.81 29.73
C GLU A 662 -29.96 29.24 30.21
N ARG A 663 -29.65 30.21 29.33
CA ARG A 663 -29.93 31.61 29.61
C ARG A 663 -31.44 31.68 29.62
N ARG A 664 -32.01 31.71 30.83
CA ARG A 664 -33.42 31.98 31.05
C ARG A 664 -33.78 33.19 30.17
N PRO A 665 -34.66 33.02 29.17
CA PRO A 665 -34.89 34.05 28.17
C PRO A 665 -35.25 35.35 28.89
N GLU A 666 -34.61 36.45 28.49
CA GLU A 666 -34.91 37.75 29.09
C GLU A 666 -36.43 38.00 28.99
N PRO A 667 -37.06 38.59 30.03
CA PRO A 667 -38.52 38.69 30.14
C PRO A 667 -39.22 39.35 28.94
N ASP A 668 -38.49 40.10 28.13
CA ASP A 668 -38.98 40.80 26.95
C ASP A 668 -38.52 40.19 25.61
N SER A 669 -37.78 39.08 25.65
CA SER A 669 -37.37 38.38 24.43
C SER A 669 -38.60 37.82 23.72
N TRP A 670 -38.55 37.89 22.39
CA TRP A 670 -39.62 37.41 21.51
C TRP A 670 -39.98 35.93 21.76
N ILE A 671 -39.04 35.12 22.26
CA ILE A 671 -39.23 33.71 22.60
C ILE A 671 -40.16 33.55 23.83
N ALA A 672 -40.01 34.37 24.85
CA ALA A 672 -40.85 34.32 26.06
C ALA A 672 -42.32 34.70 25.79
N ARG A 673 -42.60 35.48 24.73
CA ARG A 673 -43.96 35.90 24.35
C ARG A 673 -44.75 34.87 23.56
N ASN A 674 -44.10 33.87 22.97
CA ASN A 674 -44.76 32.93 22.06
C ASN A 674 -44.94 31.51 22.64
N LEU A 675 -44.51 31.26 23.88
CA LEU A 675 -44.52 29.91 24.49
C LEU A 675 -45.49 29.70 25.67
N THR A 676 -46.50 30.55 25.89
CA THR A 676 -47.57 30.27 26.88
C THR A 676 -48.97 30.36 26.27
N ASP A 677 -49.63 29.20 26.06
CA ASP A 677 -50.78 28.70 26.85
C ASP A 677 -51.60 27.64 26.06
N PRO A 678 -51.62 26.33 26.40
CA PRO A 678 -52.65 25.39 25.93
C PRO A 678 -53.87 25.44 26.87
N GLY A 679 -54.98 25.96 26.36
CA GLY A 679 -56.22 26.15 27.13
C GLY A 679 -56.87 24.85 27.66
N PRO A 680 -57.68 24.95 28.73
CA PRO A 680 -58.15 23.80 29.48
C PRO A 680 -59.39 23.13 28.84
N SER A 681 -59.26 21.84 28.53
CA SER A 681 -60.37 20.98 28.10
C SER A 681 -61.21 20.52 29.30
N GLY A 682 -62.47 20.94 29.36
CA GLY A 682 -63.45 20.58 30.39
C GLY A 682 -64.06 19.16 30.24
N PRO A 683 -64.85 18.72 31.23
CA PRO A 683 -65.10 17.30 31.50
C PRO A 683 -66.35 16.73 30.80
N ARG A 684 -66.26 15.51 30.27
CA ARG A 684 -67.41 14.74 29.76
C ARG A 684 -68.12 13.98 30.90
N ARG A 685 -69.43 14.19 31.01
CA ARG A 685 -70.37 13.32 31.76
C ARG A 685 -71.18 12.42 30.81
N PRO A 686 -71.74 11.30 31.29
CA PRO A 686 -72.19 10.17 30.48
C PRO A 686 -73.70 10.09 30.25
N GLY A 687 -74.09 9.35 29.20
CA GLY A 687 -75.38 8.66 29.09
C GLY A 687 -76.28 9.11 27.95
N ARG A 688 -76.63 8.20 27.02
CA ARG A 688 -77.96 7.53 26.98
C ARG A 688 -78.27 7.03 25.55
N LEU A 689 -78.51 5.74 25.46
CA LEU A 689 -79.04 5.00 24.31
C LEU A 689 -80.42 5.53 23.90
N ASP A 690 -80.70 5.60 22.59
CA ASP A 690 -81.91 4.98 22.06
C ASP A 690 -81.83 4.62 20.58
N ALA A 691 -82.47 3.48 20.30
CA ALA A 691 -82.52 2.68 19.10
C ALA A 691 -83.12 3.37 17.86
N GLY A 692 -82.50 3.11 16.71
CA GLY A 692 -83.06 3.32 15.38
C GLY A 692 -82.50 2.30 14.40
N ARG A 693 -83.04 1.08 14.47
CA ARG A 693 -82.71 -0.09 13.66
C ARG A 693 -83.17 0.12 12.21
N GLY A 694 -82.24 0.09 11.26
CA GLY A 694 -82.50 0.02 9.82
C GLY A 694 -81.43 -0.83 9.16
N ASP A 695 -81.76 -2.10 8.90
CA ASP A 695 -80.98 -3.02 8.08
C ASP A 695 -80.82 -2.45 6.66
N VAL A 696 -79.58 -2.25 6.20
CA VAL A 696 -79.25 -2.24 4.77
C VAL A 696 -78.01 -3.11 4.57
N ALA A 697 -78.24 -4.20 3.84
CA ALA A 697 -77.24 -5.13 3.37
C ALA A 697 -76.23 -4.45 2.42
N MET A 698 -74.94 -4.64 2.69
CA MET A 698 -73.90 -4.74 1.66
C MET A 698 -73.98 -6.17 1.09
N PRO A 699 -74.04 -6.37 -0.24
CA PRO A 699 -72.80 -6.41 -1.03
C PRO A 699 -72.97 -5.91 -2.49
N ALA A 700 -72.13 -4.98 -2.94
CA ALA A 700 -72.01 -4.67 -4.38
C ALA A 700 -70.69 -4.00 -4.79
N ARG A 701 -69.69 -3.90 -3.91
CA ARG A 701 -68.45 -3.13 -4.20
C ARG A 701 -67.21 -3.98 -4.51
N ALA A 702 -67.25 -5.28 -4.27
CA ALA A 702 -66.14 -6.16 -4.65
C ALA A 702 -66.19 -6.49 -6.15
N ASP A 703 -67.38 -6.80 -6.69
CA ASP A 703 -67.54 -7.14 -8.10
C ASP A 703 -67.34 -5.94 -9.05
N GLU A 704 -67.59 -4.72 -8.57
CA GLU A 704 -67.33 -3.49 -9.34
C GLU A 704 -65.83 -3.17 -9.42
N VAL A 705 -65.06 -3.52 -8.39
CA VAL A 705 -63.60 -3.37 -8.39
C VAL A 705 -62.95 -4.48 -9.21
N LEU A 706 -63.46 -5.72 -9.13
CA LEU A 706 -62.98 -6.83 -9.97
C LEU A 706 -63.34 -6.64 -11.45
N GLY A 707 -64.52 -6.09 -11.76
CA GLY A 707 -64.89 -5.74 -13.14
C GLY A 707 -63.99 -4.67 -13.77
N ARG A 708 -63.47 -3.73 -12.98
CA ARG A 708 -62.49 -2.72 -13.46
C ARG A 708 -61.10 -3.31 -13.67
N ILE A 709 -60.73 -4.36 -12.93
CA ILE A 709 -59.45 -5.06 -13.12
C ILE A 709 -59.51 -5.90 -14.40
N ASP A 710 -60.63 -6.59 -14.65
CA ASP A 710 -60.83 -7.35 -15.89
C ASP A 710 -60.91 -6.45 -17.14
N GLU A 711 -61.41 -5.22 -17.01
CA GLU A 711 -61.44 -4.23 -18.10
C GLU A 711 -60.05 -3.64 -18.41
N VAL A 712 -59.20 -3.46 -17.41
CA VAL A 712 -57.81 -3.00 -17.57
C VAL A 712 -56.88 -4.11 -18.11
N LEU A 713 -57.22 -5.38 -17.86
CA LEU A 713 -56.50 -6.54 -18.40
C LEU A 713 -57.04 -7.01 -19.77
N GLY A 714 -58.10 -6.40 -20.29
CA GLY A 714 -58.82 -6.87 -21.48
C GLY A 714 -58.33 -6.36 -22.83
N GLU A 715 -57.48 -5.33 -22.86
CA GLU A 715 -56.93 -4.78 -24.11
C GLU A 715 -55.40 -4.69 -23.99
N GLU A 716 -54.72 -5.80 -24.28
CA GLU A 716 -53.27 -5.79 -24.53
C GLU A 716 -53.00 -4.89 -25.75
N ALA A 717 -52.66 -3.62 -25.49
CA ALA A 717 -51.88 -2.85 -26.45
C ALA A 717 -50.69 -3.74 -26.87
N PRO A 718 -50.41 -3.90 -28.16
CA PRO A 718 -49.32 -4.77 -28.61
C PRO A 718 -48.05 -4.35 -27.87
N LEU A 719 -47.29 -5.32 -27.35
CA LEU A 719 -46.12 -5.12 -26.48
C LEU A 719 -45.20 -3.97 -26.96
N GLY A 720 -45.07 -3.77 -28.28
CA GLY A 720 -44.32 -2.66 -28.87
C GLY A 720 -44.83 -1.25 -28.52
N ALA A 721 -46.13 -1.06 -28.32
CA ALA A 721 -46.72 0.20 -27.87
C ALA A 721 -46.43 0.45 -26.38
N GLN A 722 -46.47 -0.59 -25.54
CA GLN A 722 -46.13 -0.50 -24.13
C GLN A 722 -44.64 -0.20 -23.92
N VAL A 723 -43.77 -0.85 -24.69
CA VAL A 723 -42.31 -0.57 -24.68
C VAL A 723 -42.03 0.86 -25.19
N ALA A 724 -42.74 1.33 -26.20
CA ALA A 724 -42.61 2.71 -26.68
C ALA A 724 -43.08 3.74 -25.64
N GLU A 725 -44.16 3.46 -24.92
CA GLU A 725 -44.67 4.31 -23.83
C GLU A 725 -43.70 4.33 -22.63
N CYS A 726 -43.15 3.18 -22.24
CA CYS A 726 -42.08 3.10 -21.23
C CYS A 726 -40.84 3.90 -21.66
N GLY A 727 -40.42 3.79 -22.93
CA GLY A 727 -39.31 4.58 -23.46
C GLY A 727 -39.56 6.09 -23.37
N GLN A 728 -40.78 6.55 -23.71
CA GLN A 728 -41.15 7.96 -23.57
C GLN A 728 -41.19 8.43 -22.12
N ALA A 729 -41.65 7.59 -21.20
CA ALA A 729 -41.68 7.89 -19.77
C ALA A 729 -40.25 8.02 -19.18
N VAL A 730 -39.33 7.14 -19.58
CA VAL A 730 -37.91 7.21 -19.16
C VAL A 730 -37.25 8.48 -19.70
N THR A 731 -37.41 8.79 -21.00
CA THR A 731 -36.86 10.02 -21.57
C THR A 731 -37.44 11.28 -20.91
N ALA A 732 -38.71 11.26 -20.53
CA ALA A 732 -39.34 12.37 -19.81
C ALA A 732 -38.79 12.53 -18.39
N ALA A 733 -38.52 11.42 -17.69
CA ALA A 733 -37.90 11.42 -16.37
C ALA A 733 -36.44 11.93 -16.42
N GLU A 734 -35.63 11.44 -17.37
CA GLU A 734 -34.26 11.92 -17.61
C GLU A 734 -34.24 13.43 -17.92
N SER A 735 -35.17 13.89 -18.77
CA SER A 735 -35.32 15.32 -19.09
C SER A 735 -35.79 16.17 -17.90
N ALA A 736 -36.44 15.57 -16.90
CA ALA A 736 -36.82 16.25 -15.67
C ALA A 736 -35.63 16.35 -14.71
N VAL A 737 -34.86 15.27 -14.55
CA VAL A 737 -33.63 15.25 -13.74
C VAL A 737 -32.58 16.22 -14.29
N GLN A 738 -32.35 16.23 -15.61
CA GLN A 738 -31.42 17.18 -16.25
C GLN A 738 -31.85 18.64 -16.09
N ARG A 739 -33.16 18.92 -16.03
CA ARG A 739 -33.65 20.29 -15.76
C ARG A 739 -33.44 20.68 -14.30
N ALA A 740 -33.73 19.78 -13.36
CA ALA A 740 -33.48 20.02 -11.94
C ALA A 740 -31.99 20.31 -11.68
N GLY A 741 -31.09 19.50 -12.25
CA GLY A 741 -29.64 19.72 -12.11
C GLY A 741 -29.16 21.06 -12.67
N ARG A 742 -29.76 21.55 -13.77
CA ARG A 742 -29.44 22.89 -14.31
C ARG A 742 -29.99 24.02 -13.45
N GLU A 743 -31.18 23.85 -12.87
CA GLU A 743 -31.78 24.84 -11.95
C GLU A 743 -30.98 24.94 -10.65
N ASP A 744 -30.45 23.83 -10.13
CA ASP A 744 -29.55 23.80 -8.98
C ASP A 744 -28.20 24.47 -9.29
N GLU A 745 -27.63 24.22 -10.48
CA GLU A 745 -26.39 24.85 -10.93
C GLU A 745 -26.55 26.37 -11.13
N ASP A 746 -27.67 26.80 -11.72
CA ASP A 746 -28.00 28.23 -11.88
C ASP A 746 -28.24 28.91 -10.52
N THR A 747 -28.84 28.20 -9.55
CA THR A 747 -29.01 28.69 -8.17
C THR A 747 -27.66 28.85 -7.49
N ALA A 748 -26.80 27.84 -7.53
CA ALA A 748 -25.45 27.88 -6.97
C ALA A 748 -24.59 28.97 -7.65
N ARG A 749 -24.74 29.17 -8.96
CA ARG A 749 -24.09 30.27 -9.69
C ARG A 749 -24.61 31.63 -9.22
N GLY A 750 -25.92 31.77 -9.02
CA GLY A 750 -26.54 32.98 -8.47
C GLY A 750 -26.02 33.34 -7.08
N GLU A 751 -25.88 32.35 -6.20
CA GLU A 751 -25.33 32.53 -4.85
C GLU A 751 -23.85 32.96 -4.87
N ARG A 752 -23.04 32.36 -5.75
CA ARG A 752 -21.64 32.78 -5.94
C ARG A 752 -21.53 34.23 -6.44
N CYS A 753 -22.34 34.61 -7.41
CA CYS A 753 -22.39 35.99 -7.89
C CYS A 753 -22.85 36.97 -6.81
N ALA A 754 -23.84 36.59 -5.99
CA ALA A 754 -24.31 37.41 -4.88
C ALA A 754 -23.22 37.62 -3.81
N ARG A 755 -22.45 36.56 -3.49
CA ARG A 755 -21.33 36.64 -2.55
C ARG A 755 -20.20 37.53 -3.06
N TRP A 756 -19.80 37.36 -4.32
CA TRP A 756 -18.76 38.20 -4.91
C TRP A 756 -19.16 39.68 -4.93
N ASN A 757 -20.41 39.99 -5.31
CA ASN A 757 -20.91 41.37 -5.25
C ASN A 757 -20.93 41.94 -3.82
N ALA A 758 -21.14 41.11 -2.79
CA ALA A 758 -21.09 41.55 -1.40
C ALA A 758 -19.65 41.81 -0.93
N GLU A 759 -18.69 40.98 -1.35
CA GLU A 759 -17.26 41.16 -1.07
C GLU A 759 -16.71 42.42 -1.75
N ASP A 760 -17.08 42.66 -3.01
CA ASP A 760 -16.68 43.85 -3.76
C ASP A 760 -17.23 45.14 -3.10
N ALA A 761 -18.50 45.11 -2.66
CA ALA A 761 -19.09 46.21 -1.91
C ALA A 761 -18.38 46.46 -0.55
N MET A 762 -17.94 45.40 0.14
CA MET A 762 -17.16 45.51 1.38
C MET A 762 -15.77 46.08 1.12
N ALA A 763 -15.12 45.68 0.03
CA ALA A 763 -13.83 46.21 -0.39
C ALA A 763 -13.91 47.70 -0.75
N GLU A 764 -14.92 48.11 -1.52
CA GLU A 764 -15.18 49.52 -1.82
C GLU A 764 -15.46 50.32 -0.54
N GLN A 765 -16.20 49.76 0.41
CA GLN A 765 -16.47 50.42 1.69
C GLN A 765 -15.20 50.56 2.55
N ALA A 766 -14.32 49.57 2.54
CA ALA A 766 -13.02 49.62 3.22
C ALA A 766 -12.12 50.70 2.62
N VAL A 767 -12.10 50.84 1.29
CA VAL A 767 -11.37 51.92 0.59
C VAL A 767 -11.91 53.27 1.02
N VAL A 768 -13.23 53.48 0.97
CA VAL A 768 -13.87 54.75 1.40
C VAL A 768 -13.59 55.06 2.88
N GLN A 769 -13.60 54.06 3.75
CA GLN A 769 -13.26 54.25 5.16
C GLN A 769 -11.78 54.59 5.36
N SER A 770 -10.88 53.98 4.59
CA SER A 770 -9.43 54.26 4.67
C SER A 770 -9.07 55.67 4.17
N GLU A 771 -9.76 56.20 3.16
CA GLU A 771 -9.53 57.55 2.65
C GLU A 771 -10.03 58.65 3.61
N GLY A 772 -11.02 58.34 4.46
CA GLY A 772 -11.53 59.25 5.49
C GLY A 772 -10.52 59.55 6.62
N TRP A 773 -9.54 58.67 6.83
CA TRP A 773 -8.49 58.85 7.84
C TRP A 773 -7.31 59.73 7.36
N VAL A 774 -7.24 60.07 6.07
CA VAL A 774 -6.16 60.89 5.51
C VAL A 774 -6.51 62.40 5.51
N GLN A 775 -7.75 62.77 5.84
CA GLN A 775 -8.21 64.18 5.88
C GLN A 775 -8.60 64.71 7.28
N ALA A 776 -8.40 63.94 8.35
CA ALA A 776 -8.51 64.38 9.74
C ALA A 776 -7.11 64.48 10.37
#